data_AF-A0A961AZQ0-F1
#
_entry.id   AF-A0A961AZQ0-F1
#
_cell.length_a   1.000
_cell.length_b   1.000
_cell.length_c   1.000
_cell.angle_alpha   90.00
_cell.angle_beta   90.00
_cell.angle_gamma   90.00
#
_symmetry.space_group_name_H-M   'P 1'
#
loop_
_entity.id
_entity.type
_entity.pdbx_description
1 polymer ?
#
loop_
_entity_poly.entity_id
_entity_poly.type
_entity_poly.pdbx_seq_one_letter_code
_entity_poly.pdbx_strand_id
1 'polypeptide(L)'
;MKTRKTRKASGFVSTSVVMSIAFIMLAGITYAYRAHVRSFEIEAKAQVKLDYSQKEEAVLRSLLSIVPNKAIGAMRRGSSSTAEIFTWETIFEEAIAKANAESAIEAEIAETFEREGLISANTGDSAIDSAGDIFSAVEGHRGLVNPGNDAEHGLLFDPKVGDKLPAPLHSTGGTFLLDREYPIVSNEKYYIPAWSKGLGVPASTHSRFNLLRYPNIRFGYAKPGDWFVGKRNWWAFSITFGAHNTEETGIPARRKNYLLSIYEVPSQLPMSSAGFLSMGQHEDGTAWRDTSFLGGVFAGRLETRGDVALTGGVFAARNSATFSNSTTVEGRAVGNDFDALGVREAREARLGDVFDASVGGDVGRVVFVPLNRGAEFFEFMGQSDGPDSERLSPTGWNAYSTGARQAQMRIRITRMASAGYQMPIQIRFYYRNRSGQLVYRTYTRGANWPTESESGGPEYPFQTDNLDLGKRALVLRLDRLPAFLDSLGDADDVTVNNSLVIYPDSNRSTVIAPSFPSADVDPVVVLRGGNDMSEYTNGFSFVTNLRTYIAESLNTVPIPTPSNSGYPAGQEFFPPVSLFAPEKRFGISLDQNSPVEFSGQLNSLKTDETDAFRPLDLQGADNGLVDPDLIHADLRHMRSPAELPPIFLMNWLVTIEEIHDRPSPAGSNAPGNGSGGGTTGP
;
A
#
# COMPACT_ATOMS: atom_id res chain seq x y z
N MET A 1 39.68 110.55 -13.31
CA MET A 1 38.59 109.56 -13.47
C MET A 1 38.86 108.72 -14.72
N LYS A 2 39.39 107.49 -14.55
CA LYS A 2 39.28 106.37 -15.51
C LYS A 2 39.82 105.09 -14.86
N THR A 3 38.89 104.20 -14.55
CA THR A 3 39.03 102.88 -13.95
C THR A 3 39.57 101.87 -14.98
N ARG A 4 40.56 101.06 -14.60
CA ARG A 4 41.09 99.95 -15.39
C ARG A 4 40.42 98.65 -14.93
N LYS A 5 39.57 98.07 -15.78
CA LYS A 5 38.93 96.75 -15.57
C LYS A 5 39.95 95.62 -15.78
N THR A 6 40.09 94.74 -14.79
CA THR A 6 40.76 93.44 -14.89
C THR A 6 39.80 92.39 -15.48
N ARG A 7 40.21 91.73 -16.57
CA ARG A 7 39.53 90.52 -17.09
C ARG A 7 40.05 89.31 -16.30
N LYS A 8 39.17 88.62 -15.56
CA LYS A 8 39.44 87.30 -14.98
C LYS A 8 39.23 86.22 -16.04
N ALA A 9 40.16 85.27 -16.12
CA ALA A 9 40.04 84.05 -16.92
C ALA A 9 39.04 83.08 -16.27
N SER A 10 37.89 82.86 -16.89
CA SER A 10 36.80 82.01 -16.38
C SER A 10 36.66 80.66 -17.11
N GLY A 11 37.68 80.21 -17.85
CA GLY A 11 37.60 79.00 -18.70
C GLY A 11 38.05 77.69 -18.06
N PHE A 12 39.05 77.69 -17.17
CA PHE A 12 39.67 76.46 -16.66
C PHE A 12 38.90 75.77 -15.52
N VAL A 13 38.14 76.51 -14.72
CA VAL A 13 37.34 75.93 -13.62
C VAL A 13 36.16 75.11 -14.18
N SER A 14 35.63 75.49 -15.34
CA SER A 14 34.53 74.81 -16.02
C SER A 14 34.92 73.42 -16.53
N THR A 15 36.11 73.26 -17.12
CA THR A 15 36.56 71.98 -17.68
C THR A 15 36.97 70.98 -16.61
N SER A 16 37.58 71.42 -15.52
CA SER A 16 37.91 70.56 -14.38
C SER A 16 36.65 70.00 -13.71
N VAL A 17 35.62 70.81 -13.50
CA VAL A 17 34.34 70.37 -12.91
C VAL A 17 33.64 69.35 -13.81
N VAL A 18 33.63 69.56 -15.13
CA VAL A 18 33.06 68.62 -16.10
C VAL A 18 33.82 67.28 -16.10
N MET A 19 35.16 67.31 -16.07
CA MET A 19 35.98 66.09 -15.97
C MET A 19 35.75 65.33 -14.66
N SER A 20 35.65 66.03 -13.52
CA SER A 20 35.36 65.40 -12.22
C SER A 20 33.99 64.74 -12.19
N ILE A 21 32.95 65.41 -12.73
CA ILE A 21 31.60 64.85 -12.83
C ILE A 21 31.58 63.64 -13.77
N ALA A 22 32.25 63.72 -14.92
CA ALA A 22 32.35 62.59 -15.85
C ALA A 22 33.03 61.37 -15.21
N PHE A 23 34.09 61.58 -14.42
CA PHE A 23 34.78 60.50 -13.70
C PHE A 23 33.90 59.84 -12.63
N ILE A 24 33.14 60.64 -11.87
CA ILE A 24 32.19 60.14 -10.87
C ILE A 24 31.07 59.35 -11.54
N MET A 25 30.52 59.83 -12.66
CA MET A 25 29.49 59.08 -13.41
C MET A 25 30.05 57.76 -13.97
N LEU A 26 31.26 57.76 -14.54
CA LEU A 26 31.88 56.54 -15.07
C LEU A 26 32.17 55.51 -13.97
N ALA A 27 32.65 55.97 -12.81
CA ALA A 27 32.83 55.13 -11.63
C ALA A 27 31.49 54.57 -11.11
N GLY A 28 30.44 55.40 -11.10
CA GLY A 28 29.08 55.00 -10.73
C GLY A 28 28.50 53.94 -11.66
N ILE A 29 28.64 54.11 -12.98
CA ILE A 29 28.20 53.13 -13.99
C ILE A 29 29.01 51.83 -13.85
N THR A 30 30.32 51.91 -13.63
CA THR A 30 31.17 50.73 -13.44
C THR A 30 30.78 49.94 -12.18
N TYR A 31 30.47 50.65 -11.09
CA TYR A 31 30.01 50.03 -9.86
C TYR A 31 28.61 49.41 -10.02
N ALA A 32 27.69 50.13 -10.66
CA ALA A 32 26.35 49.63 -10.97
C ALA A 32 26.40 48.41 -11.90
N TYR A 33 27.25 48.42 -12.92
CA TYR A 33 27.48 47.28 -13.81
C TYR A 33 28.03 46.07 -13.06
N ARG A 34 29.04 46.25 -12.20
CA ARG A 34 29.56 45.16 -11.35
C ARG A 34 28.51 44.63 -10.37
N ALA A 35 27.69 45.50 -9.79
CA ALA A 35 26.59 45.09 -8.93
C ALA A 35 25.54 44.27 -9.71
N HIS A 36 25.22 44.70 -10.94
CA HIS A 36 24.27 44.02 -11.81
C HIS A 36 24.78 42.65 -12.27
N VAL A 37 26.07 42.53 -12.63
CA VAL A 37 26.70 41.24 -12.99
C VAL A 37 26.68 40.26 -11.80
N ARG A 38 26.98 40.74 -10.59
CA ARG A 38 26.89 39.90 -9.38
C ARG A 38 25.46 39.48 -9.05
N SER A 39 24.50 40.38 -9.20
CA SER A 39 23.09 40.06 -9.00
C SER A 39 22.62 38.99 -9.99
N PHE A 40 22.99 39.13 -11.26
CA PHE A 40 22.68 38.17 -12.30
C PHE A 40 23.32 36.80 -12.03
N GLU A 41 24.58 36.76 -11.58
CA GLU A 41 25.26 35.51 -11.22
C GLU A 41 24.58 34.79 -10.03
N ILE A 42 24.14 35.54 -9.02
CA ILE A 42 23.39 34.99 -7.87
C ILE A 42 22.04 34.45 -8.32
N GLU A 43 21.33 35.20 -9.17
CA GLU A 43 20.02 34.81 -9.72
C GLU A 43 20.15 33.55 -10.59
N ALA A 44 21.13 33.50 -11.50
CA ALA A 44 21.41 32.32 -12.32
C ALA A 44 21.77 31.09 -11.46
N LYS A 45 22.60 31.25 -10.42
CA LYS A 45 22.92 30.15 -9.50
C LYS A 45 21.71 29.70 -8.68
N ALA A 46 20.82 30.62 -8.30
CA ALA A 46 19.58 30.28 -7.60
C ALA A 46 18.61 29.55 -8.52
N GLN A 47 18.49 29.98 -9.78
CA GLN A 47 17.67 29.35 -10.80
C GLN A 47 18.13 27.92 -11.08
N VAL A 48 19.43 27.70 -11.34
CA VAL A 48 19.96 26.34 -11.59
C VAL A 48 19.73 25.40 -10.38
N LYS A 49 19.81 25.93 -9.15
CA LYS A 49 19.46 25.13 -7.95
C LYS A 49 17.98 24.78 -7.89
N LEU A 50 17.11 25.70 -8.30
CA LEU A 50 15.67 25.45 -8.39
C LEU A 50 15.39 24.38 -9.45
N ASP A 51 16.01 24.48 -10.61
CA ASP A 51 15.85 23.53 -11.71
C ASP A 51 16.31 22.12 -11.30
N TYR A 52 17.47 22.00 -10.63
CA TYR A 52 17.91 20.72 -10.07
C TYR A 52 16.91 20.16 -9.05
N SER A 53 16.33 21.01 -8.20
CA SER A 53 15.31 20.57 -7.23
C SER A 53 14.01 20.13 -7.90
N GLN A 54 13.60 20.78 -9.00
CA GLN A 54 12.41 20.40 -9.75
C GLN A 54 12.61 19.07 -10.49
N LYS A 55 13.78 18.87 -11.12
CA LYS A 55 14.13 17.60 -11.75
C LYS A 55 14.24 16.46 -10.75
N GLU A 56 14.88 16.70 -9.61
CA GLU A 56 14.90 15.74 -8.50
C GLU A 56 13.47 15.28 -8.16
N GLU A 57 12.56 16.23 -7.95
CA GLU A 57 11.18 15.91 -7.62
C GLU A 57 10.45 15.15 -8.74
N ALA A 58 10.64 15.53 -10.01
CA ALA A 58 10.03 14.86 -11.16
C ALA A 58 10.53 13.42 -11.34
N VAL A 59 11.82 13.19 -11.18
CA VAL A 59 12.44 11.84 -11.22
C VAL A 59 11.89 10.98 -10.08
N LEU A 60 11.86 11.50 -8.86
CA LEU A 60 11.34 10.76 -7.71
C LEU A 60 9.84 10.43 -7.85
N ARG A 61 9.03 11.34 -8.39
CA ARG A 61 7.62 11.08 -8.71
C ARG A 61 7.46 10.00 -9.78
N SER A 62 8.32 10.02 -10.80
CA SER A 62 8.33 8.99 -11.85
C SER A 62 8.61 7.61 -11.26
N LEU A 63 9.59 7.49 -10.36
CA LEU A 63 9.92 6.23 -9.66
C LEU A 63 8.74 5.63 -8.89
N LEU A 64 7.93 6.47 -8.23
CA LEU A 64 6.73 6.00 -7.50
C LEU A 64 5.71 5.30 -8.40
N SER A 65 5.65 5.68 -9.68
CA SER A 65 4.76 5.05 -10.66
C SER A 65 5.39 3.83 -11.36
N ILE A 66 6.71 3.82 -11.54
CA ILE A 66 7.41 2.78 -12.32
C ILE A 66 7.70 1.56 -11.45
N VAL A 67 8.27 1.76 -10.24
CA VAL A 67 8.77 0.65 -9.40
C VAL A 67 7.68 -0.36 -9.03
N PRO A 68 6.46 0.04 -8.62
CA PRO A 68 5.40 -0.92 -8.32
C PRO A 68 5.00 -1.76 -9.54
N ASN A 69 4.93 -1.15 -10.73
CA ASN A 69 4.60 -1.86 -11.97
C ASN A 69 5.67 -2.88 -12.34
N LYS A 70 6.95 -2.54 -12.14
CA LYS A 70 8.08 -3.45 -12.38
C LYS A 70 8.13 -4.58 -11.36
N ALA A 71 7.82 -4.30 -10.09
CA ALA A 71 7.68 -5.33 -9.06
C ALA A 71 6.55 -6.33 -9.38
N ILE A 72 5.40 -5.84 -9.85
CA ILE A 72 4.30 -6.70 -10.34
C ILE A 72 4.76 -7.51 -11.56
N GLY A 73 5.45 -6.85 -12.50
CA GLY A 73 6.00 -7.49 -13.69
C GLY A 73 6.95 -8.64 -13.37
N ALA A 74 7.85 -8.46 -12.40
CA ALA A 74 8.77 -9.49 -11.91
C ALA A 74 8.07 -10.72 -11.30
N MET A 75 6.82 -10.58 -10.83
CA MET A 75 5.98 -11.69 -10.35
C MET A 75 5.22 -12.40 -11.47
N ARG A 76 5.20 -11.87 -12.69
CA ARG A 76 4.46 -12.47 -13.81
C ARG A 76 5.29 -13.51 -14.52
N ARG A 77 4.60 -14.55 -14.97
CA ARG A 77 5.14 -15.60 -15.83
C ARG A 77 5.81 -14.99 -17.07
N GLY A 78 7.02 -15.45 -17.39
CA GLY A 78 7.82 -14.98 -18.52
C GLY A 78 8.81 -13.86 -18.16
N SER A 79 8.73 -13.27 -16.96
CA SER A 79 9.62 -12.15 -16.58
C SER A 79 11.10 -12.51 -16.54
N SER A 80 11.45 -13.78 -16.28
CA SER A 80 12.85 -14.22 -16.34
C SER A 80 13.42 -14.23 -17.76
N SER A 81 12.58 -14.33 -18.79
CA SER A 81 13.01 -14.29 -20.20
C SER A 81 13.19 -12.88 -20.76
N THR A 82 12.70 -11.86 -20.05
CA THR A 82 12.83 -10.44 -20.39
C THR A 82 13.33 -9.66 -19.17
N ALA A 83 14.34 -10.22 -18.49
CA ALA A 83 14.79 -9.75 -17.20
C ALA A 83 15.34 -8.31 -17.26
N GLU A 84 15.98 -7.96 -18.37
CA GLU A 84 16.57 -6.65 -18.65
C GLU A 84 15.57 -5.49 -18.49
N ILE A 85 14.27 -5.73 -18.73
CA ILE A 85 13.22 -4.72 -18.62
C ILE A 85 12.93 -4.34 -17.16
N PHE A 86 13.28 -5.20 -16.21
CA PHE A 86 12.94 -5.07 -14.79
C PHE A 86 14.11 -4.62 -13.90
N THR A 87 15.29 -4.39 -14.48
CA THR A 87 16.48 -4.00 -13.72
C THR A 87 16.36 -2.60 -13.14
N TRP A 88 17.07 -2.32 -12.05
CA TRP A 88 17.17 -0.96 -11.49
C TRP A 88 17.73 0.05 -12.49
N GLU A 89 18.63 -0.37 -13.38
CA GLU A 89 19.16 0.48 -14.44
C GLU A 89 18.06 0.95 -15.38
N THR A 90 17.30 0.02 -15.97
CA THR A 90 16.15 0.34 -16.84
C THR A 90 15.10 1.17 -16.11
N ILE A 91 14.84 0.89 -14.82
CA ILE A 91 13.90 1.67 -14.00
C ILE A 91 14.35 3.12 -13.87
N PHE A 92 15.63 3.36 -13.60
CA PHE A 92 16.17 4.71 -13.46
C PHE A 92 16.22 5.45 -14.79
N GLU A 93 16.55 4.78 -15.89
CA GLU A 93 16.50 5.35 -17.24
C GLU A 93 15.08 5.75 -17.65
N GLU A 94 14.09 4.89 -17.42
CA GLU A 94 12.67 5.21 -17.67
C GLU A 94 12.19 6.39 -16.80
N ALA A 95 12.65 6.48 -15.56
CA ALA A 95 12.32 7.59 -14.67
C ALA A 95 12.93 8.93 -15.12
N ILE A 96 14.19 8.91 -15.59
CA ILE A 96 14.85 10.10 -16.18
C ILE A 96 14.12 10.52 -17.45
N ALA A 97 13.82 9.58 -18.35
CA ALA A 97 13.13 9.86 -19.61
C ALA A 97 11.75 10.49 -19.37
N LYS A 98 10.98 9.97 -18.42
CA LYS A 98 9.67 10.52 -18.04
C LYS A 98 9.78 11.92 -17.41
N ALA A 99 10.74 12.13 -16.52
CA ALA A 99 10.98 13.44 -15.91
C ALA A 99 11.43 14.50 -16.93
N ASN A 100 12.23 14.11 -17.93
CA ASN A 100 12.67 14.98 -19.01
C ASN A 100 11.51 15.35 -19.95
N ALA A 101 10.60 14.41 -20.24
CA ALA A 101 9.40 14.69 -21.02
C ALA A 101 8.45 15.70 -20.33
N GLU A 102 8.42 15.72 -18.99
CA GLU A 102 7.62 16.69 -18.21
C GLU A 102 8.24 18.10 -18.18
N SER A 103 9.52 18.27 -18.56
CA SER A 103 10.28 19.51 -18.41
C SER A 103 10.90 20.08 -19.69
N ALA A 104 10.79 19.37 -20.83
CA ALA A 104 11.36 19.81 -22.10
C ALA A 104 10.38 20.64 -22.95
N ILE A 105 10.91 21.69 -23.60
CA ILE A 105 10.28 22.35 -24.74
C ILE A 105 10.48 21.43 -25.96
N GLU A 106 9.45 21.23 -26.80
CA GLU A 106 9.56 20.43 -28.02
C GLU A 106 10.71 20.93 -28.92
N ALA A 107 11.48 20.00 -29.48
CA ALA A 107 12.69 20.29 -30.28
C ALA A 107 12.40 21.25 -31.45
N GLU A 108 11.21 21.20 -32.02
CA GLU A 108 10.77 22.07 -33.12
C GLU A 108 10.67 23.55 -32.71
N ILE A 109 10.29 23.83 -31.45
CA ILE A 109 10.23 25.19 -30.88
C ILE A 109 11.65 25.70 -30.58
N ALA A 110 12.55 24.82 -30.14
CA ALA A 110 13.95 25.18 -29.89
C ALA A 110 14.70 25.53 -31.19
N GLU A 111 14.47 24.78 -32.27
CA GLU A 111 15.02 25.07 -33.59
C GLU A 111 14.51 26.40 -34.16
N THR A 112 13.28 26.83 -33.82
CA THR A 112 12.74 28.12 -34.31
C THR A 112 13.47 29.35 -33.77
N PHE A 113 14.27 29.22 -32.71
CA PHE A 113 14.99 30.34 -32.08
C PHE A 113 16.38 30.62 -32.67
N GLU A 114 16.83 29.88 -33.69
CA GLU A 114 18.01 30.11 -34.58
C GLU A 114 19.10 31.09 -34.06
N ARG A 115 19.72 30.81 -32.90
CA ARG A 115 20.88 31.61 -32.44
C ARG A 115 21.96 30.75 -31.81
N GLU A 116 23.09 30.65 -32.52
CA GLU A 116 24.37 30.21 -31.98
C GLU A 116 24.75 31.10 -30.77
N GLY A 117 24.77 30.52 -29.57
CA GLY A 117 25.24 31.20 -28.34
C GLY A 117 24.20 31.43 -27.24
N LEU A 118 22.98 30.90 -27.35
CA LEU A 118 22.09 30.81 -26.18
C LEU A 118 22.63 29.78 -25.19
N ILE A 119 23.01 30.23 -24.00
CA ILE A 119 23.13 29.34 -22.84
C ILE A 119 21.70 28.98 -22.46
N SER A 120 21.29 27.78 -22.83
CA SER A 120 20.01 27.23 -22.41
C SER A 120 19.96 27.21 -20.88
N ALA A 121 19.05 27.99 -20.29
CA ALA A 121 18.70 27.83 -18.87
C ALA A 121 18.05 26.46 -18.62
N ASN A 122 17.61 25.78 -19.68
CA ASN A 122 17.24 24.38 -19.62
C ASN A 122 18.51 23.54 -19.59
N THR A 123 19.02 23.27 -18.39
CA THR A 123 20.07 22.27 -18.11
C THR A 123 19.62 20.82 -18.45
N GLY A 124 18.51 20.64 -19.18
CA GLY A 124 18.02 19.38 -19.74
C GLY A 124 18.87 18.81 -20.87
N ASP A 125 19.84 19.58 -21.36
CA ASP A 125 20.75 19.15 -22.44
C ASP A 125 22.09 18.61 -21.92
N SER A 126 22.16 18.17 -20.67
CA SER A 126 23.28 17.32 -20.28
C SER A 126 23.05 15.93 -20.83
N ALA A 127 23.95 15.49 -21.72
CA ALA A 127 24.07 14.12 -22.19
C ALA A 127 24.33 13.19 -20.99
N ILE A 128 23.26 12.77 -20.32
CA ILE A 128 23.28 11.73 -19.31
C ILE A 128 23.27 10.43 -20.09
N ASP A 129 24.45 9.86 -20.32
CA ASP A 129 24.64 8.67 -21.14
C ASP A 129 24.19 7.38 -20.43
N SER A 130 24.12 7.38 -19.09
CA SER A 130 23.67 6.23 -18.30
C SER A 130 23.04 6.60 -16.94
N ALA A 131 22.16 5.74 -16.42
CA ALA A 131 21.62 5.91 -15.07
C ALA A 131 22.71 5.93 -13.97
N GLY A 132 23.83 5.23 -14.18
CA GLY A 132 24.95 5.14 -13.23
C GLY A 132 25.69 6.45 -12.98
N ASP A 133 25.54 7.45 -13.86
CA ASP A 133 26.16 8.77 -13.69
C ASP A 133 25.42 9.64 -12.66
N ILE A 134 24.15 9.32 -12.41
CA ILE A 134 23.27 10.04 -11.49
C ILE A 134 22.99 9.21 -10.23
N PHE A 135 22.72 7.92 -10.42
CA PHE A 135 22.28 7.01 -9.38
C PHE A 135 23.42 6.12 -8.90
N SER A 136 23.49 5.90 -7.60
CA SER A 136 24.46 4.99 -6.99
C SER A 136 23.95 4.43 -5.67
N ALA A 137 24.50 3.30 -5.23
CA ALA A 137 24.30 2.80 -3.87
C ALA A 137 24.81 3.80 -2.81
N VAL A 138 24.19 3.83 -1.62
CA VAL A 138 24.40 4.87 -0.57
C VAL A 138 25.84 4.90 -0.03
N GLU A 139 26.54 3.77 0.05
CA GLU A 139 27.98 3.70 0.31
C GLU A 139 28.58 2.44 -0.32
N GLY A 140 29.83 2.48 -0.84
CA GLY A 140 30.81 1.38 -0.99
C GLY A 140 30.43 0.04 -1.65
N HIS A 141 29.18 -0.16 -2.01
CA HIS A 141 28.61 -1.44 -2.42
C HIS A 141 28.31 -1.41 -3.93
N ARG A 142 28.34 -2.59 -4.56
CA ARG A 142 28.16 -2.72 -6.01
C ARG A 142 26.69 -2.58 -6.40
N GLY A 143 26.42 -1.86 -7.49
CA GLY A 143 25.08 -1.69 -8.04
C GLY A 143 24.53 -0.27 -7.82
N LEU A 144 23.27 -0.08 -8.24
CA LEU A 144 22.59 1.22 -8.18
C LEU A 144 21.78 1.42 -6.89
N VAL A 145 21.48 0.33 -6.17
CA VAL A 145 20.69 0.35 -4.93
C VAL A 145 21.24 -0.62 -3.88
N ASN A 146 20.96 -0.33 -2.59
CA ASN A 146 21.13 -1.26 -1.48
C ASN A 146 19.76 -1.80 -1.04
N PRO A 147 19.41 -3.08 -1.28
CA PRO A 147 18.15 -3.65 -0.82
C PRO A 147 18.13 -3.90 0.69
N GLY A 148 16.95 -3.76 1.31
CA GLY A 148 16.71 -3.96 2.73
C GLY A 148 16.61 -5.41 3.18
N ASN A 149 17.61 -6.23 2.85
CA ASN A 149 17.59 -7.66 3.12
C ASN A 149 18.93 -8.18 3.69
N ASP A 150 19.06 -9.50 3.84
CA ASP A 150 20.27 -10.15 4.38
C ASP A 150 21.57 -9.78 3.64
N ALA A 151 21.51 -9.41 2.35
CA ALA A 151 22.68 -9.07 1.53
C ALA A 151 23.37 -7.77 1.96
N GLU A 152 22.59 -6.81 2.44
CA GLU A 152 23.03 -5.47 2.82
C GLU A 152 22.79 -5.20 4.30
N HIS A 153 22.63 -6.25 5.11
CA HIS A 153 22.44 -6.13 6.55
C HIS A 153 23.58 -5.33 7.22
N GLY A 154 24.77 -5.31 6.61
CA GLY A 154 25.90 -4.46 7.04
C GLY A 154 25.59 -2.96 7.05
N LEU A 155 24.75 -2.47 6.12
CA LEU A 155 24.37 -1.06 6.02
C LEU A 155 23.60 -0.56 7.25
N LEU A 156 22.92 -1.47 7.97
CA LEU A 156 22.19 -1.14 9.20
C LEU A 156 23.12 -0.81 10.38
N PHE A 157 24.39 -1.18 10.28
CA PHE A 157 25.43 -0.84 11.27
C PHE A 157 26.27 0.37 10.85
N ASP A 158 25.97 0.97 9.69
CA ASP A 158 26.65 2.18 9.26
C ASP A 158 26.34 3.36 10.20
N PRO A 159 27.36 4.07 10.71
CA PRO A 159 27.17 5.15 11.69
C PRO A 159 26.50 6.41 11.12
N LYS A 160 26.46 6.60 9.80
CA LYS A 160 25.84 7.76 9.15
C LYS A 160 24.37 7.50 8.81
N VAL A 161 24.05 6.34 8.26
CA VAL A 161 22.71 6.03 7.72
C VAL A 161 21.96 4.91 8.46
N GLY A 162 22.66 3.98 9.13
CA GLY A 162 22.06 2.76 9.71
C GLY A 162 21.00 3.00 10.78
N ASP A 163 21.08 4.13 11.51
CA ASP A 163 20.05 4.53 12.48
C ASP A 163 18.71 4.94 11.86
N LYS A 164 18.72 5.30 10.58
CA LYS A 164 17.57 5.82 9.85
C LYS A 164 16.92 4.76 8.97
N LEU A 165 17.57 3.62 8.82
CA LEU A 165 17.09 2.55 7.97
C LEU A 165 16.09 1.64 8.72
N PRO A 166 15.09 1.08 8.02
CA PRO A 166 14.08 0.22 8.62
C PRO A 166 14.63 -1.18 8.93
N ALA A 167 13.79 -2.00 9.58
CA ALA A 167 14.11 -3.40 9.80
C ALA A 167 14.35 -4.15 8.47
N PRO A 168 15.37 -5.03 8.41
CA PRO A 168 15.65 -5.86 7.24
C PRO A 168 14.67 -7.04 7.14
N LEU A 169 14.51 -7.55 5.92
CA LEU A 169 13.79 -8.79 5.65
C LEU A 169 14.77 -9.92 5.31
N HIS A 170 14.51 -11.10 5.88
CA HIS A 170 15.13 -12.34 5.46
C HIS A 170 14.55 -12.80 4.12
N SER A 171 15.37 -13.38 3.25
CA SER A 171 14.90 -14.00 2.01
C SER A 171 15.59 -15.33 1.71
N THR A 172 14.81 -16.36 1.40
CA THR A 172 15.28 -17.72 1.12
C THR A 172 15.80 -17.89 -0.31
N GLY A 173 16.65 -18.90 -0.52
CA GLY A 173 16.97 -19.43 -1.87
C GLY A 173 17.81 -18.53 -2.79
N GLY A 174 18.55 -17.56 -2.27
CA GLY A 174 19.37 -16.65 -3.10
C GLY A 174 18.60 -15.44 -3.65
N THR A 175 17.29 -15.34 -3.39
CA THR A 175 16.43 -14.21 -3.76
C THR A 175 16.95 -12.87 -3.23
N PHE A 176 17.68 -12.86 -2.12
CA PHE A 176 18.33 -11.66 -1.58
C PHE A 176 19.35 -11.03 -2.55
N LEU A 177 19.98 -11.83 -3.42
CA LEU A 177 20.91 -11.33 -4.45
C LEU A 177 20.15 -10.69 -5.63
N LEU A 178 19.03 -11.29 -6.03
CA LEU A 178 18.18 -10.75 -7.10
C LEU A 178 17.63 -9.37 -6.74
N ASP A 179 17.38 -9.11 -5.47
CA ASP A 179 16.87 -7.83 -4.96
C ASP A 179 17.81 -6.63 -5.18
N ARG A 180 19.12 -6.90 -5.43
CA ARG A 180 20.10 -5.87 -5.82
C ARG A 180 19.92 -5.42 -7.27
N GLU A 181 19.34 -6.29 -8.10
CA GLU A 181 19.21 -6.06 -9.54
C GLU A 181 17.77 -5.72 -9.93
N TYR A 182 16.79 -6.29 -9.21
CA TYR A 182 15.35 -6.15 -9.48
C TYR A 182 14.58 -5.72 -8.22
N PRO A 183 13.45 -5.00 -8.35
CA PRO A 183 12.56 -4.71 -7.23
C PRO A 183 11.72 -5.94 -6.86
N ILE A 184 12.25 -6.85 -6.04
CA ILE A 184 11.54 -8.08 -5.67
C ILE A 184 10.60 -7.84 -4.48
N VAL A 185 9.33 -8.18 -4.65
CA VAL A 185 8.35 -8.33 -3.55
C VAL A 185 7.91 -9.79 -3.51
N SER A 186 7.74 -10.38 -2.33
CA SER A 186 7.44 -11.81 -2.19
C SER A 186 6.84 -12.16 -0.82
N ASN A 187 6.01 -13.21 -0.79
CA ASN A 187 5.50 -13.83 0.44
C ASN A 187 6.57 -14.61 1.20
N GLU A 188 7.70 -14.93 0.56
CA GLU A 188 8.84 -15.59 1.19
C GLU A 188 9.75 -14.62 1.95
N LYS A 189 9.55 -13.31 1.81
CA LYS A 189 10.26 -12.32 2.62
C LYS A 189 9.58 -12.13 3.97
N TYR A 190 10.34 -12.22 5.05
CA TYR A 190 9.86 -12.08 6.42
C TYR A 190 10.89 -11.39 7.31
N TYR A 191 10.46 -10.74 8.39
CA TYR A 191 11.35 -10.11 9.36
C TYR A 191 12.25 -11.13 10.05
N ILE A 192 13.54 -10.81 10.16
CA ILE A 192 14.53 -11.67 10.80
C ILE A 192 14.11 -11.89 12.27
N PRO A 193 13.93 -13.14 12.75
CA PRO A 193 13.39 -13.42 14.09
C PRO A 193 14.13 -12.77 15.26
N ALA A 194 15.45 -12.57 15.12
CA ALA A 194 16.29 -11.94 16.14
C ALA A 194 16.27 -10.39 16.10
N TRP A 195 15.62 -9.80 15.09
CA TRP A 195 15.57 -8.35 14.91
C TRP A 195 14.39 -7.72 15.64
N SER A 196 14.61 -6.56 16.27
CA SER A 196 13.59 -5.83 17.04
C SER A 196 13.53 -4.33 16.74
N LYS A 197 14.60 -3.73 16.19
CA LYS A 197 14.65 -2.30 15.91
C LYS A 197 13.62 -1.91 14.86
N GLY A 198 12.75 -0.96 15.20
CA GLY A 198 11.71 -0.44 14.30
C GLY A 198 10.45 -1.31 14.18
N LEU A 199 10.35 -2.39 14.96
CA LEU A 199 9.20 -3.28 15.02
C LEU A 199 8.45 -3.10 16.35
N GLY A 200 7.12 -3.08 16.30
CA GLY A 200 6.28 -2.92 17.49
C GLY A 200 6.04 -4.22 18.26
N VAL A 201 6.22 -5.39 17.63
CA VAL A 201 6.11 -6.72 18.25
C VAL A 201 7.28 -7.63 17.86
N PRO A 202 7.59 -8.69 18.65
CA PRO A 202 8.71 -9.59 18.34
C PRO A 202 8.56 -10.30 16.99
N ALA A 203 9.60 -10.21 16.15
CA ALA A 203 9.64 -10.85 14.83
C ALA A 203 9.65 -12.39 14.91
N SER A 204 10.05 -12.98 16.05
CA SER A 204 10.00 -14.42 16.26
C SER A 204 8.58 -14.99 16.30
N THR A 205 7.59 -14.18 16.71
CA THR A 205 6.16 -14.55 16.72
C THR A 205 5.45 -14.00 15.48
N HIS A 206 5.80 -12.79 15.06
CA HIS A 206 5.17 -12.06 13.97
C HIS A 206 6.19 -11.70 12.88
N SER A 207 6.65 -12.72 12.14
CA SER A 207 7.70 -12.57 11.13
C SER A 207 7.18 -12.06 9.78
N ARG A 208 5.98 -12.46 9.36
CA ARG A 208 5.43 -12.07 8.05
C ARG A 208 4.91 -10.64 8.00
N PHE A 209 4.18 -10.23 9.03
CA PHE A 209 3.66 -8.89 9.22
C PHE A 209 3.93 -8.47 10.65
N ASN A 210 4.24 -7.21 10.85
CA ASN A 210 4.57 -6.67 12.17
C ASN A 210 3.90 -5.29 12.34
N LEU A 211 3.99 -4.73 13.52
CA LEU A 211 3.59 -3.34 13.76
C LEU A 211 4.72 -2.42 13.31
N LEU A 212 4.41 -1.52 12.38
CA LEU A 212 5.30 -0.51 11.85
C LEU A 212 4.77 0.87 12.20
N ARG A 213 5.68 1.84 12.35
CA ARG A 213 5.26 3.24 12.47
C ARG A 213 4.85 3.74 11.09
N TYR A 214 3.65 4.29 10.99
CA TYR A 214 3.17 4.90 9.78
C TYR A 214 4.09 6.06 9.39
N PRO A 215 4.57 6.13 8.13
CA PRO A 215 5.53 7.14 7.72
C PRO A 215 4.95 8.55 7.85
N ASN A 216 5.81 9.56 7.95
CA ASN A 216 5.35 10.94 8.01
C ASN A 216 4.92 11.43 6.63
N ILE A 217 3.69 11.07 6.26
CA ILE A 217 3.08 11.38 4.97
C ILE A 217 1.67 11.92 5.17
N ARG A 218 1.22 12.75 4.22
CA ARG A 218 -0.09 13.40 4.28
C ARG A 218 -1.26 12.50 3.85
N PHE A 219 -0.99 11.25 3.48
CA PHE A 219 -2.02 10.31 3.05
C PHE A 219 -2.67 9.67 4.28
N GLY A 220 -3.99 9.79 4.39
CA GLY A 220 -4.76 9.46 5.59
C GLY A 220 -5.08 7.97 5.80
N TYR A 221 -4.20 7.04 5.44
CA TYR A 221 -4.44 5.62 5.76
C TYR A 221 -4.35 5.37 7.28
N ALA A 222 -3.38 6.01 7.93
CA ALA A 222 -3.26 6.12 9.39
C ALA A 222 -2.64 7.48 9.72
N LYS A 223 -2.60 7.86 11.01
CA LYS A 223 -1.93 9.12 11.41
C LYS A 223 -0.40 8.91 11.38
N PRO A 224 0.40 9.88 10.90
CA PRO A 224 1.85 9.84 11.00
C PRO A 224 2.35 9.41 12.37
N GLY A 225 3.21 8.39 12.41
CA GLY A 225 3.76 7.85 13.64
C GLY A 225 2.83 6.87 14.39
N ASP A 226 1.58 6.68 14.02
CA ASP A 226 0.75 5.62 14.63
C ASP A 226 1.26 4.24 14.21
N TRP A 227 0.96 3.23 15.03
CA TRP A 227 1.25 1.85 14.68
C TRP A 227 0.22 1.34 13.69
N PHE A 228 0.68 0.66 12.64
CA PHE A 228 -0.18 -0.05 11.71
C PHE A 228 0.48 -1.39 11.35
N VAL A 229 -0.34 -2.35 10.94
CA VAL A 229 0.12 -3.69 10.57
C VAL A 229 0.67 -3.65 9.15
N GLY A 230 1.88 -4.14 8.94
CA GLY A 230 2.47 -4.18 7.60
C GLY A 230 3.81 -4.91 7.52
N LYS A 231 4.33 -5.01 6.30
CA LYS A 231 5.69 -5.47 5.99
C LYS A 231 6.33 -4.46 5.04
N ARG A 232 7.55 -4.00 5.31
CA ARG A 232 8.23 -2.95 4.54
C ARG A 232 9.38 -3.54 3.72
N ASN A 233 9.23 -3.58 2.40
CA ASN A 233 10.35 -3.75 1.47
C ASN A 233 10.95 -2.37 1.20
N TRP A 234 12.27 -2.26 1.18
CA TRP A 234 12.92 -0.98 0.96
C TRP A 234 14.23 -1.12 0.19
N TRP A 235 14.58 -0.08 -0.56
CA TRP A 235 15.81 0.04 -1.33
C TRP A 235 16.38 1.45 -1.12
N ALA A 236 17.63 1.52 -0.68
CA ALA A 236 18.33 2.76 -0.45
C ALA A 236 19.21 3.10 -1.67
N PHE A 237 19.21 4.35 -2.11
CA PHE A 237 20.02 4.83 -3.24
C PHE A 237 20.39 6.29 -3.06
N SER A 238 21.39 6.75 -3.80
CA SER A 238 21.83 8.14 -3.85
C SER A 238 21.57 8.74 -5.21
N ILE A 239 21.21 10.02 -5.22
CA ILE A 239 21.18 10.84 -6.43
C ILE A 239 22.28 11.91 -6.32
N THR A 240 23.11 12.03 -7.36
CA THR A 240 24.16 13.06 -7.45
C THR A 240 23.84 14.04 -8.57
N PHE A 241 23.54 15.29 -8.21
CA PHE A 241 23.29 16.37 -9.17
C PHE A 241 24.51 17.27 -9.34
N GLY A 242 24.68 17.83 -10.53
CA GLY A 242 25.64 18.89 -10.82
C GLY A 242 27.10 18.44 -11.02
N ALA A 243 27.41 17.15 -10.83
CA ALA A 243 28.78 16.63 -11.01
C ALA A 243 29.33 16.87 -12.42
N HIS A 244 28.51 16.68 -13.45
CA HIS A 244 28.89 16.86 -14.86
C HIS A 244 29.03 18.35 -15.27
N ASN A 245 28.32 19.27 -14.61
CA ASN A 245 28.29 20.70 -14.95
C ASN A 245 29.02 21.60 -13.93
N THR A 246 29.79 21.03 -13.00
CA THR A 246 30.45 21.80 -11.93
C THR A 246 31.46 22.81 -12.51
N GLU A 247 32.19 22.44 -13.56
CA GLU A 247 33.17 23.31 -14.21
C GLU A 247 32.52 24.49 -14.96
N GLU A 248 31.33 24.28 -15.56
CA GLU A 248 30.61 25.29 -16.33
C GLU A 248 29.75 26.22 -15.45
N THR A 249 29.08 25.66 -14.43
CA THR A 249 28.14 26.41 -13.58
C THR A 249 28.79 26.98 -12.31
N GLY A 250 29.95 26.45 -11.91
CA GLY A 250 30.59 26.77 -10.63
C GLY A 250 29.76 26.36 -9.40
N ILE A 251 28.73 25.52 -9.57
CA ILE A 251 27.88 25.00 -8.49
C ILE A 251 28.42 23.61 -8.12
N PRO A 252 28.77 23.36 -6.85
CA PRO A 252 29.29 22.07 -6.43
C PRO A 252 28.23 20.97 -6.55
N ALA A 253 28.67 19.78 -6.90
CA ALA A 253 27.82 18.60 -6.93
C ALA A 253 27.14 18.37 -5.57
N ARG A 254 25.86 18.01 -5.60
CA ARG A 254 25.09 17.67 -4.40
C ARG A 254 24.66 16.22 -4.49
N ARG A 255 25.12 15.41 -3.53
CA ARG A 255 24.65 14.05 -3.31
C ARG A 255 23.58 14.04 -2.22
N LYS A 256 22.48 13.34 -2.45
CA LYS A 256 21.42 13.08 -1.48
C LYS A 256 21.10 11.59 -1.45
N ASN A 257 20.73 11.09 -0.26
CA ASN A 257 20.40 9.69 -0.04
C ASN A 257 18.88 9.56 0.12
N TYR A 258 18.30 8.55 -0.52
CA TYR A 258 16.87 8.28 -0.48
C TYR A 258 16.59 6.84 -0.11
N LEU A 259 15.41 6.63 0.45
CA LEU A 259 14.85 5.34 0.76
C LEU A 259 13.52 5.20 0.02
N LEU A 260 13.48 4.35 -1.01
CA LEU A 260 12.23 3.92 -1.62
C LEU A 260 11.68 2.76 -0.82
N SER A 261 10.41 2.82 -0.46
CA SER A 261 9.73 1.77 0.32
C SER A 261 8.43 1.35 -0.34
N ILE A 262 8.20 0.04 -0.40
CA ILE A 262 6.89 -0.56 -0.66
C ILE A 262 6.46 -1.23 0.65
N TYR A 263 5.48 -0.64 1.30
CA TYR A 263 4.79 -1.24 2.41
C TYR A 263 3.70 -2.16 1.87
N GLU A 264 3.80 -3.45 2.19
CA GLU A 264 2.73 -4.42 2.04
C GLU A 264 1.78 -4.26 3.22
N VAL A 265 0.63 -3.65 2.95
CA VAL A 265 -0.36 -3.22 3.93
C VAL A 265 -1.61 -4.09 3.80
N PRO A 266 -1.84 -5.05 4.72
CA PRO A 266 -3.12 -5.74 4.76
C PRO A 266 -4.25 -4.73 4.96
N SER A 267 -5.39 -5.01 4.33
CA SER A 267 -6.62 -4.28 4.57
C SER A 267 -6.95 -4.35 6.05
N GLN A 268 -6.83 -3.22 6.73
CA GLN A 268 -6.89 -3.14 8.19
C GLN A 268 -7.78 -2.03 8.70
N LEU A 269 -8.42 -1.30 7.79
CA LEU A 269 -9.36 -0.25 8.12
C LEU A 269 -10.73 -0.86 8.43
N PRO A 270 -11.55 -0.21 9.27
CA PRO A 270 -12.93 -0.61 9.51
C PRO A 270 -13.72 -0.78 8.21
N MET A 271 -13.47 0.11 7.24
CA MET A 271 -14.00 0.00 5.89
C MET A 271 -13.02 0.44 4.81
N SER A 272 -13.01 -0.31 3.72
CA SER A 272 -12.27 0.06 2.53
C SER A 272 -12.91 -0.42 1.22
N SER A 273 -12.72 0.35 0.15
CA SER A 273 -13.12 -0.01 -1.21
C SER A 273 -12.09 0.49 -2.22
N ALA A 274 -11.73 -0.31 -3.21
CA ALA A 274 -10.87 0.17 -4.30
C ALA A 274 -11.64 1.07 -5.30
N GLY A 275 -12.97 0.90 -5.37
CA GLY A 275 -13.88 1.65 -6.22
C GLY A 275 -14.65 2.73 -5.43
N PHE A 276 -15.95 2.84 -5.70
CA PHE A 276 -16.82 3.82 -5.02
C PHE A 276 -17.40 3.28 -3.70
N LEU A 277 -17.28 4.06 -2.62
CA LEU A 277 -17.89 3.82 -1.30
C LEU A 277 -18.87 4.95 -0.95
N SER A 278 -20.11 4.59 -0.60
CA SER A 278 -21.13 5.50 -0.07
C SER A 278 -21.48 5.13 1.36
N MET A 279 -21.51 6.12 2.26
CA MET A 279 -21.69 5.90 3.70
C MET A 279 -22.77 6.78 4.32
N GLY A 280 -23.33 6.31 5.44
CA GLY A 280 -24.22 7.07 6.33
C GLY A 280 -25.73 7.00 5.99
N GLN A 281 -26.08 6.49 4.80
CA GLN A 281 -27.45 6.19 4.42
C GLN A 281 -27.51 4.89 3.62
N HIS A 282 -28.65 4.20 3.74
CA HIS A 282 -29.04 3.07 2.90
C HIS A 282 -29.47 3.53 1.50
N GLU A 283 -29.62 2.58 0.57
CA GLU A 283 -30.10 2.86 -0.79
C GLU A 283 -31.43 3.63 -0.84
N ASP A 284 -32.35 3.32 0.07
CA ASP A 284 -33.67 3.96 0.16
C ASP A 284 -33.64 5.35 0.80
N GLY A 285 -32.46 5.81 1.24
CA GLY A 285 -32.24 7.10 1.89
C GLY A 285 -32.42 7.09 3.41
N THR A 286 -32.77 5.95 4.01
CA THR A 286 -32.81 5.81 5.48
C THR A 286 -31.41 5.97 6.06
N ALA A 287 -31.28 6.67 7.18
CA ALA A 287 -29.99 6.90 7.82
C ALA A 287 -29.50 5.63 8.53
N TRP A 288 -28.19 5.42 8.54
CA TRP A 288 -27.59 4.40 9.39
C TRP A 288 -27.87 4.70 10.87
N ARG A 289 -28.17 3.65 11.63
CA ARG A 289 -28.37 3.70 13.08
C ARG A 289 -27.37 2.78 13.76
N ASP A 290 -27.08 3.06 15.03
CA ASP A 290 -26.23 2.24 15.91
C ASP A 290 -24.94 1.71 15.26
N THR A 291 -24.26 2.58 14.51
CA THR A 291 -23.02 2.27 13.80
C THR A 291 -21.86 3.08 14.38
N SER A 292 -20.78 2.41 14.81
CA SER A 292 -19.55 3.05 15.29
C SER A 292 -18.37 2.77 14.36
N PHE A 293 -17.51 3.79 14.20
CA PHE A 293 -16.26 3.67 13.44
C PHE A 293 -15.07 4.05 14.30
N LEU A 294 -14.19 3.08 14.51
CA LEU A 294 -12.93 3.26 15.20
C LEU A 294 -11.75 2.99 14.26
N GLY A 295 -11.21 4.04 13.65
CA GLY A 295 -10.15 3.98 12.65
C GLY A 295 -10.46 4.82 11.41
N GLY A 296 -9.51 4.87 10.46
CA GLY A 296 -9.67 5.61 9.21
C GLY A 296 -10.50 4.86 8.17
N VAL A 297 -10.98 5.53 7.14
CA VAL A 297 -11.74 4.91 6.03
C VAL A 297 -11.05 5.22 4.71
N PHE A 298 -10.92 4.22 3.83
CA PHE A 298 -10.32 4.40 2.51
C PHE A 298 -11.30 4.07 1.37
N ALA A 299 -11.33 4.88 0.31
CA ALA A 299 -12.05 4.53 -0.92
C ALA A 299 -11.32 5.01 -2.20
N GLY A 300 -11.62 4.42 -3.35
CA GLY A 300 -11.26 5.01 -4.65
C GLY A 300 -11.96 6.37 -4.82
N ARG A 301 -13.28 6.34 -4.65
CA ARG A 301 -14.16 7.50 -4.50
C ARG A 301 -14.96 7.37 -3.22
N LEU A 302 -15.03 8.43 -2.42
CA LEU A 302 -15.76 8.45 -1.15
C LEU A 302 -16.92 9.43 -1.20
N GLU A 303 -18.10 9.00 -0.75
CA GLU A 303 -19.25 9.87 -0.49
C GLU A 303 -19.82 9.58 0.90
N THR A 304 -20.03 10.61 1.71
CA THR A 304 -20.84 10.50 2.93
C THR A 304 -22.19 11.19 2.73
N ARG A 305 -23.24 10.55 3.24
CA ARG A 305 -24.63 11.00 3.21
C ARG A 305 -25.20 10.92 4.62
N GLY A 306 -25.93 11.95 5.06
CA GLY A 306 -26.40 12.00 6.44
C GLY A 306 -25.24 12.07 7.45
N ASP A 307 -25.48 11.59 8.67
CA ASP A 307 -24.56 11.71 9.79
C ASP A 307 -23.51 10.59 9.77
N VAL A 308 -22.24 10.99 9.70
CA VAL A 308 -21.10 10.05 9.75
C VAL A 308 -20.05 10.62 10.68
N ALA A 309 -19.66 9.85 11.70
CA ALA A 309 -18.64 10.25 12.67
C ALA A 309 -17.53 9.20 12.76
N LEU A 310 -16.29 9.61 12.49
CA LEU A 310 -15.11 8.78 12.71
C LEU A 310 -14.42 9.15 14.03
N THR A 311 -13.97 8.13 14.76
CA THR A 311 -13.11 8.28 15.95
C THR A 311 -11.79 7.55 15.71
N GLY A 312 -10.66 8.10 16.15
CA GLY A 312 -9.36 7.44 16.06
C GLY A 312 -8.83 7.26 14.65
N GLY A 313 -9.26 8.07 13.68
CA GLY A 313 -8.91 7.90 12.26
C GLY A 313 -9.17 9.14 11.41
N VAL A 314 -9.05 8.98 10.09
CA VAL A 314 -9.24 10.04 9.09
C VAL A 314 -9.86 9.46 7.82
N PHE A 315 -10.43 10.30 6.96
CA PHE A 315 -10.90 9.89 5.64
C PHE A 315 -9.77 9.94 4.60
N ALA A 316 -9.65 8.90 3.79
CA ALA A 316 -8.73 8.85 2.67
C ALA A 316 -9.48 8.43 1.40
N ALA A 317 -9.26 9.16 0.31
CA ALA A 317 -9.73 8.76 -1.00
C ALA A 317 -8.58 8.74 -2.03
N ARG A 318 -8.70 7.94 -3.08
CA ARG A 318 -7.71 7.95 -4.17
C ARG A 318 -7.96 9.10 -5.14
N ASN A 319 -9.21 9.24 -5.59
CA ASN A 319 -9.56 10.13 -6.70
C ASN A 319 -10.39 11.34 -6.25
N SER A 320 -11.38 11.12 -5.38
CA SER A 320 -12.27 12.19 -4.91
C SER A 320 -13.00 11.80 -3.63
N ALA A 321 -13.26 12.79 -2.77
CA ALA A 321 -14.12 12.65 -1.60
C ALA A 321 -15.18 13.75 -1.59
N THR A 322 -16.41 13.40 -1.22
CA THR A 322 -17.51 14.34 -1.01
C THR A 322 -18.14 14.06 0.34
N PHE A 323 -18.30 15.11 1.15
CA PHE A 323 -18.75 15.03 2.51
C PHE A 323 -20.10 15.72 2.72
N SER A 324 -20.96 15.10 3.52
CA SER A 324 -22.16 15.72 4.07
C SER A 324 -21.81 16.79 5.10
N ASN A 325 -22.71 17.74 5.34
CA ASN A 325 -22.50 18.81 6.33
C ASN A 325 -22.39 18.31 7.78
N SER A 326 -22.80 17.06 8.05
CA SER A 326 -22.74 16.43 9.36
C SER A 326 -21.65 15.36 9.47
N THR A 327 -20.73 15.31 8.50
CA THR A 327 -19.56 14.46 8.61
C THR A 327 -18.55 15.03 9.60
N THR A 328 -18.11 14.20 10.55
CA THR A 328 -17.14 14.61 11.57
C THR A 328 -16.00 13.61 11.76
N VAL A 329 -14.83 14.12 12.14
CA VAL A 329 -13.65 13.35 12.55
C VAL A 329 -13.21 13.86 13.92
N GLU A 330 -13.23 13.01 14.94
CA GLU A 330 -12.94 13.41 16.34
C GLU A 330 -13.81 14.61 16.78
N GLY A 331 -15.08 14.62 16.37
CA GLY A 331 -16.05 15.70 16.63
C GLY A 331 -15.84 16.99 15.83
N ARG A 332 -14.85 17.05 14.93
CA ARG A 332 -14.59 18.21 14.06
C ARG A 332 -15.26 18.02 12.71
N ALA A 333 -15.98 19.03 12.24
CA ALA A 333 -16.68 18.97 10.95
C ALA A 333 -15.69 18.90 9.77
N VAL A 334 -15.98 18.04 8.80
CA VAL A 334 -15.23 17.91 7.55
C VAL A 334 -16.12 18.38 6.40
N GLY A 335 -15.76 19.53 5.81
CA GLY A 335 -16.46 20.11 4.67
C GLY A 335 -15.89 19.67 3.32
N ASN A 336 -16.60 19.98 2.24
CA ASN A 336 -16.13 19.76 0.86
C ASN A 336 -14.96 20.68 0.44
N ASP A 337 -14.65 21.70 1.24
CA ASP A 337 -13.52 22.60 1.08
C ASP A 337 -12.25 22.09 1.78
N PHE A 338 -12.22 20.82 2.23
CA PHE A 338 -11.12 20.27 3.01
C PHE A 338 -9.74 20.35 2.32
N ASP A 339 -9.73 20.39 0.98
CA ASP A 339 -8.54 20.48 0.13
C ASP A 339 -8.40 21.86 -0.55
N ALA A 340 -9.24 22.84 -0.22
CA ALA A 340 -9.13 24.18 -0.79
C ALA A 340 -7.82 24.88 -0.36
N LEU A 341 -7.23 25.65 -1.27
CA LEU A 341 -6.06 26.49 -1.00
C LEU A 341 -6.33 27.43 0.19
N GLY A 342 -5.39 27.55 1.11
CA GLY A 342 -5.49 28.33 2.35
C GLY A 342 -6.18 27.57 3.48
N VAL A 343 -7.13 26.67 3.19
CA VAL A 343 -7.77 25.81 4.22
C VAL A 343 -6.80 24.76 4.70
N ARG A 344 -6.04 24.15 3.77
CA ARG A 344 -5.01 23.15 4.08
C ARG A 344 -3.89 23.73 4.94
N GLU A 345 -3.35 24.88 4.56
CA GLU A 345 -2.24 25.54 5.25
C GLU A 345 -2.69 26.07 6.62
N ALA A 346 -3.91 26.63 6.71
CA ALA A 346 -4.48 27.04 7.98
C ALA A 346 -4.72 25.84 8.92
N ARG A 347 -5.06 24.67 8.36
CA ARG A 347 -5.23 23.42 9.12
C ARG A 347 -3.89 22.86 9.55
N GLU A 348 -2.89 22.80 8.67
CA GLU A 348 -1.52 22.36 8.97
C GLU A 348 -0.89 23.24 10.06
N ALA A 349 -1.08 24.56 10.00
CA ALA A 349 -0.63 25.48 11.04
C ALA A 349 -1.30 25.24 12.41
N ARG A 350 -2.50 24.65 12.45
CA ARG A 350 -3.26 24.37 13.69
C ARG A 350 -3.05 22.96 14.23
N LEU A 351 -2.95 21.96 13.38
CA LEU A 351 -3.00 20.53 13.72
C LEU A 351 -1.69 19.78 13.40
N GLY A 352 -0.72 20.44 12.75
CA GLY A 352 0.48 19.79 12.22
C GLY A 352 0.17 18.92 11.00
N ASP A 353 0.88 17.81 10.85
CA ASP A 353 0.85 16.93 9.68
C ASP A 353 -0.40 16.01 9.58
N VAL A 354 -1.40 16.19 10.45
CA VAL A 354 -2.61 15.33 10.52
C VAL A 354 -3.79 16.00 9.82
N PHE A 355 -4.29 15.37 8.76
CA PHE A 355 -5.47 15.81 8.01
C PHE A 355 -6.69 14.95 8.31
N ASP A 356 -7.85 15.58 8.51
CA ASP A 356 -9.12 14.86 8.75
C ASP A 356 -9.63 14.13 7.51
N ALA A 357 -9.26 14.63 6.34
CA ALA A 357 -9.53 14.04 5.04
C ALA A 357 -8.34 14.28 4.09
N SER A 358 -8.08 13.32 3.20
CA SER A 358 -7.00 13.41 2.20
C SER A 358 -7.41 12.72 0.89
N VAL A 359 -6.88 13.22 -0.23
CA VAL A 359 -7.02 12.60 -1.55
C VAL A 359 -5.64 12.30 -2.14
N GLY A 360 -5.48 11.14 -2.76
CA GLY A 360 -4.21 10.64 -3.29
C GLY A 360 -3.50 11.59 -4.26
N GLY A 361 -4.24 12.40 -5.02
CA GLY A 361 -3.68 13.38 -5.95
C GLY A 361 -2.90 14.53 -5.28
N ASP A 362 -3.15 14.79 -4.00
CA ASP A 362 -2.67 15.97 -3.28
C ASP A 362 -1.49 15.70 -2.34
N VAL A 363 -1.02 14.45 -2.34
CA VAL A 363 -0.02 13.91 -1.44
C VAL A 363 1.25 13.61 -2.24
N GLY A 364 2.30 14.41 -2.08
CA GLY A 364 3.53 14.39 -2.89
C GLY A 364 4.19 13.01 -3.13
N ARG A 365 5.30 12.68 -2.47
CA ARG A 365 6.11 11.48 -2.77
C ARG A 365 5.49 10.16 -2.28
N VAL A 366 4.19 9.95 -2.52
CA VAL A 366 3.42 8.81 -2.04
C VAL A 366 2.46 8.29 -3.10
N VAL A 367 2.34 6.97 -3.23
CA VAL A 367 1.29 6.33 -4.02
C VAL A 367 0.67 5.19 -3.23
N PHE A 368 -0.66 5.11 -3.21
CA PHE A 368 -1.41 3.99 -2.63
C PHE A 368 -2.04 3.14 -3.74
N VAL A 369 -1.64 1.87 -3.83
CA VAL A 369 -2.06 0.92 -4.85
C VAL A 369 -2.88 -0.20 -4.21
N PRO A 370 -4.22 -0.17 -4.30
CA PRO A 370 -5.03 -1.30 -3.86
C PRO A 370 -4.85 -2.49 -4.80
N LEU A 371 -4.51 -3.67 -4.29
CA LEU A 371 -4.30 -4.88 -5.11
C LEU A 371 -5.59 -5.70 -5.27
N ASN A 372 -6.73 -5.02 -5.28
CA ASN A 372 -8.03 -5.64 -5.43
C ASN A 372 -8.22 -6.18 -6.86
N ARG A 373 -8.43 -7.50 -6.98
CA ARG A 373 -8.60 -8.22 -8.25
C ARG A 373 -10.06 -8.31 -8.73
N GLY A 374 -11.01 -7.74 -7.98
CA GLY A 374 -12.43 -7.85 -8.32
C GLY A 374 -12.90 -9.31 -8.35
N ALA A 375 -13.65 -9.69 -9.38
CA ALA A 375 -14.14 -11.06 -9.53
C ALA A 375 -13.01 -12.10 -9.66
N GLU A 376 -11.85 -11.73 -10.22
CA GLU A 376 -10.69 -12.62 -10.33
C GLU A 376 -10.15 -13.02 -8.95
N PHE A 377 -10.48 -12.30 -7.87
CA PHE A 377 -10.11 -12.68 -6.50
C PHE A 377 -10.65 -14.07 -6.10
N PHE A 378 -11.79 -14.46 -6.67
CA PHE A 378 -12.42 -15.77 -6.46
C PHE A 378 -11.90 -16.84 -7.43
N GLU A 379 -11.07 -16.47 -8.41
CA GLU A 379 -10.67 -17.36 -9.48
C GLU A 379 -9.54 -18.29 -9.05
N PHE A 380 -9.88 -19.57 -8.91
CA PHE A 380 -8.91 -20.59 -8.54
C PHE A 380 -8.28 -21.30 -9.74
N MET A 381 -9.05 -21.49 -10.82
CA MET A 381 -8.67 -22.30 -12.00
C MET A 381 -8.07 -21.48 -13.15
N GLY A 382 -7.85 -20.18 -12.96
CA GLY A 382 -7.34 -19.26 -13.99
C GLY A 382 -5.88 -19.50 -14.40
N GLN A 383 -5.29 -18.51 -15.07
CA GLN A 383 -3.93 -18.62 -15.61
C GLN A 383 -2.88 -18.99 -14.54
N SER A 384 -2.06 -19.99 -14.82
CA SER A 384 -0.96 -20.38 -13.93
C SER A 384 0.14 -19.31 -13.89
N ASP A 385 0.74 -19.12 -12.71
CA ASP A 385 1.92 -18.25 -12.55
C ASP A 385 3.21 -18.89 -13.13
N GLY A 386 3.14 -20.13 -13.61
CA GLY A 386 4.30 -20.89 -14.07
C GLY A 386 5.24 -21.32 -12.93
N PRO A 387 6.24 -22.17 -13.23
CA PRO A 387 7.29 -22.52 -12.28
C PRO A 387 8.15 -21.30 -11.94
N ASP A 388 8.87 -21.35 -10.81
CA ASP A 388 9.71 -20.24 -10.36
C ASP A 388 10.81 -19.87 -11.36
N SER A 389 11.28 -20.82 -12.19
CA SER A 389 12.25 -20.55 -13.25
C SER A 389 11.74 -19.62 -14.36
N GLU A 390 10.42 -19.47 -14.52
CA GLU A 390 9.81 -18.56 -15.50
C GLU A 390 9.53 -17.17 -14.91
N ARG A 391 9.91 -16.90 -13.66
CA ARG A 391 9.67 -15.64 -12.96
C ARG A 391 10.94 -15.11 -12.30
N LEU A 392 11.01 -13.79 -12.11
CA LEU A 392 12.09 -13.17 -11.31
C LEU A 392 11.78 -13.23 -9.80
N SER A 393 10.53 -12.96 -9.41
CA SER A 393 10.10 -13.13 -8.02
C SER A 393 9.72 -14.59 -7.75
N PRO A 394 10.11 -15.15 -6.59
CA PRO A 394 9.71 -16.51 -6.20
C PRO A 394 8.19 -16.61 -5.94
N THR A 395 7.51 -15.52 -5.57
CA THR A 395 6.05 -15.51 -5.48
C THR A 395 5.41 -15.05 -6.79
N GLY A 396 4.46 -15.83 -7.31
CA GLY A 396 3.71 -15.51 -8.53
C GLY A 396 2.61 -14.46 -8.30
N TRP A 397 2.32 -13.65 -9.30
CA TRP A 397 1.35 -12.54 -9.17
C TRP A 397 -0.05 -13.01 -8.75
N ASN A 398 -0.56 -14.08 -9.36
CA ASN A 398 -1.90 -14.56 -9.02
C ASN A 398 -1.91 -15.23 -7.64
N ALA A 399 -0.87 -15.99 -7.27
CA ALA A 399 -0.72 -16.51 -5.91
C ALA A 399 -0.64 -15.39 -4.86
N TYR A 400 -0.02 -14.25 -5.20
CA TYR A 400 0.10 -13.09 -4.31
C TYR A 400 -1.22 -12.31 -4.17
N SER A 401 -1.95 -12.09 -5.26
CA SER A 401 -3.09 -11.17 -5.32
C SER A 401 -4.49 -11.82 -5.26
N THR A 402 -4.59 -13.14 -5.43
CA THR A 402 -5.87 -13.86 -5.54
C THR A 402 -6.15 -14.71 -4.29
N GLY A 403 -7.17 -14.33 -3.50
CA GLY A 403 -7.49 -15.04 -2.25
C GLY A 403 -7.83 -16.51 -2.44
N ALA A 404 -8.55 -16.87 -3.50
CA ALA A 404 -8.89 -18.26 -3.80
C ALA A 404 -7.65 -19.18 -3.97
N ARG A 405 -6.50 -18.64 -4.40
CA ARG A 405 -5.24 -19.40 -4.55
C ARG A 405 -4.46 -19.56 -3.25
N GLN A 406 -4.71 -18.69 -2.27
CA GLN A 406 -4.07 -18.71 -0.96
C GLN A 406 -4.68 -19.76 -0.02
N ALA A 407 -5.87 -20.27 -0.34
CA ALA A 407 -6.57 -21.27 0.46
C ALA A 407 -5.82 -22.61 0.54
N GLN A 408 -5.68 -23.11 1.78
CA GLN A 408 -5.02 -24.38 2.10
C GLN A 408 -5.92 -25.59 1.85
N MET A 409 -7.22 -25.44 2.06
CA MET A 409 -8.25 -26.41 1.72
C MET A 409 -9.09 -25.95 0.54
N ARG A 410 -9.62 -26.92 -0.22
CA ARG A 410 -10.38 -26.63 -1.45
C ARG A 410 -11.50 -27.63 -1.65
N ILE A 411 -12.70 -27.16 -1.96
CA ILE A 411 -13.80 -28.00 -2.42
C ILE A 411 -14.07 -27.63 -3.87
N ARG A 412 -13.83 -28.59 -4.76
CA ARG A 412 -14.27 -28.49 -6.15
C ARG A 412 -15.58 -29.25 -6.32
N ILE A 413 -16.63 -28.55 -6.72
CA ILE A 413 -17.88 -29.23 -7.12
C ILE A 413 -17.66 -29.76 -8.54
N THR A 414 -17.62 -31.08 -8.67
CA THR A 414 -17.23 -31.76 -9.93
C THR A 414 -18.41 -32.37 -10.67
N ARG A 415 -19.54 -32.57 -9.98
CA ARG A 415 -20.79 -33.03 -10.60
C ARG A 415 -21.99 -32.47 -9.85
N MET A 416 -22.88 -31.82 -10.60
CA MET A 416 -24.26 -31.55 -10.18
C MET A 416 -25.18 -32.69 -10.63
N ALA A 417 -26.35 -32.79 -10.00
CA ALA A 417 -27.39 -33.75 -10.37
C ALA A 417 -27.84 -33.61 -11.84
N SER A 418 -28.00 -32.40 -12.36
CA SER A 418 -28.09 -32.15 -13.81
C SER A 418 -27.79 -30.67 -14.12
N ALA A 419 -27.64 -30.31 -15.40
CA ALA A 419 -27.49 -28.90 -15.79
C ALA A 419 -28.70 -28.05 -15.36
N GLY A 420 -29.92 -28.56 -15.44
CA GLY A 420 -31.13 -27.85 -14.99
C GLY A 420 -31.39 -27.92 -13.48
N TYR A 421 -30.61 -28.71 -12.74
CA TYR A 421 -30.76 -28.90 -11.30
C TYR A 421 -29.37 -28.90 -10.63
N GLN A 422 -28.89 -27.70 -10.31
CA GLN A 422 -27.55 -27.41 -9.79
C GLN A 422 -27.36 -27.84 -8.31
N MET A 423 -27.85 -29.03 -7.92
CA MET A 423 -27.55 -29.64 -6.62
C MET A 423 -26.24 -30.44 -6.70
N PRO A 424 -25.23 -30.16 -5.86
CA PRO A 424 -23.99 -30.93 -5.83
C PRO A 424 -24.23 -32.39 -5.47
N ILE A 425 -23.69 -33.32 -6.27
CA ILE A 425 -23.72 -34.76 -5.97
C ILE A 425 -22.33 -35.39 -5.95
N GLN A 426 -21.31 -34.67 -6.42
CA GLN A 426 -19.92 -35.05 -6.28
C GLN A 426 -19.04 -33.84 -6.01
N ILE A 427 -18.27 -33.92 -4.93
CA ILE A 427 -17.27 -32.93 -4.57
C ILE A 427 -15.89 -33.58 -4.46
N ARG A 428 -14.86 -32.80 -4.74
CA ARG A 428 -13.47 -33.18 -4.46
C ARG A 428 -12.90 -32.23 -3.43
N PHE A 429 -12.59 -32.77 -2.27
CA PHE A 429 -12.02 -32.05 -1.14
C PHE A 429 -10.50 -32.20 -1.15
N TYR A 430 -9.79 -31.09 -1.21
CA TYR A 430 -8.34 -30.99 -1.12
C TYR A 430 -7.96 -30.41 0.25
N TYR A 431 -6.90 -30.95 0.85
CA TYR A 431 -6.37 -30.50 2.16
C TYR A 431 -4.87 -30.75 2.22
N ARG A 432 -4.19 -30.10 3.16
CA ARG A 432 -2.78 -30.34 3.46
C ARG A 432 -2.65 -31.56 4.37
N ASN A 433 -1.80 -32.50 3.98
CA ASN A 433 -1.38 -33.58 4.88
C ASN A 433 -0.26 -33.11 5.82
N ARG A 434 0.11 -33.94 6.81
CA ARG A 434 1.19 -33.65 7.78
C ARG A 434 2.59 -33.44 7.17
N SER A 435 2.77 -33.70 5.88
CA SER A 435 3.99 -33.40 5.14
C SER A 435 3.89 -32.08 4.37
N GLY A 436 2.83 -31.30 4.55
CA GLY A 436 2.54 -30.06 3.83
C GLY A 436 2.10 -30.25 2.37
N GLN A 437 1.92 -31.49 1.92
CA GLN A 437 1.49 -31.78 0.55
C GLN A 437 -0.02 -31.63 0.42
N LEU A 438 -0.46 -31.09 -0.71
CA LEU A 438 -1.88 -30.99 -1.02
C LEU A 438 -2.37 -32.34 -1.57
N VAL A 439 -3.22 -33.03 -0.82
CA VAL A 439 -3.87 -34.29 -1.20
C VAL A 439 -5.36 -34.07 -1.40
N TYR A 440 -6.08 -35.07 -1.93
CA TYR A 440 -7.53 -34.97 -2.10
C TYR A 440 -8.28 -36.27 -1.86
N ARG A 441 -9.57 -36.13 -1.55
CA ARG A 441 -10.58 -37.20 -1.50
C ARG A 441 -11.78 -36.79 -2.34
N THR A 442 -12.42 -37.76 -3.00
CA THR A 442 -13.63 -37.52 -3.80
C THR A 442 -14.82 -38.12 -3.07
N TYR A 443 -15.85 -37.30 -2.85
CA TYR A 443 -17.08 -37.67 -2.16
C TYR A 443 -18.24 -37.65 -3.15
N THR A 444 -18.96 -38.77 -3.26
CA THR A 444 -20.09 -38.96 -4.17
C THR A 444 -21.32 -39.38 -3.38
N ARG A 445 -22.44 -38.67 -3.57
CA ARG A 445 -23.73 -38.99 -2.96
C ARG A 445 -24.17 -40.41 -3.33
N GLY A 446 -24.66 -41.15 -2.34
CA GLY A 446 -25.07 -42.56 -2.50
C GLY A 446 -23.92 -43.58 -2.55
N ALA A 447 -22.67 -43.14 -2.36
CA ALA A 447 -21.51 -44.03 -2.30
C ALA A 447 -20.71 -43.84 -1.00
N ASN A 448 -20.03 -42.70 -0.86
CA ASN A 448 -19.15 -42.41 0.28
C ASN A 448 -19.38 -41.01 0.86
N TRP A 449 -20.52 -40.39 0.54
CA TRP A 449 -20.92 -39.09 1.05
C TRP A 449 -22.31 -39.19 1.68
N PRO A 450 -22.39 -39.58 2.97
CA PRO A 450 -23.66 -39.80 3.65
C PRO A 450 -24.43 -38.48 3.83
N THR A 451 -25.74 -38.55 3.67
CA THR A 451 -26.70 -37.50 4.03
C THR A 451 -26.78 -37.37 5.55
N GLU A 452 -27.26 -36.23 6.05
CA GLU A 452 -27.39 -35.96 7.49
C GLU A 452 -28.14 -37.06 8.27
N SER A 453 -29.11 -37.74 7.64
CA SER A 453 -29.90 -38.81 8.26
C SER A 453 -29.26 -40.21 8.19
N GLU A 454 -28.21 -40.39 7.38
CA GLU A 454 -27.51 -41.67 7.24
C GLU A 454 -26.44 -41.83 8.32
N SER A 455 -26.04 -43.08 8.59
CA SER A 455 -24.97 -43.38 9.55
C SER A 455 -23.67 -42.67 9.15
N GLY A 456 -23.04 -41.96 10.09
CA GLY A 456 -21.85 -41.15 9.83
C GLY A 456 -22.16 -39.78 9.20
N GLY A 457 -23.39 -39.52 8.78
CA GLY A 457 -23.82 -38.25 8.19
C GLY A 457 -23.69 -37.03 9.12
N PRO A 458 -24.15 -37.11 10.38
CA PRO A 458 -24.03 -36.03 11.35
C PRO A 458 -22.59 -35.62 11.68
N GLU A 459 -21.60 -36.47 11.40
CA GLU A 459 -20.18 -36.16 11.60
C GLU A 459 -19.54 -35.50 10.37
N TYR A 460 -20.18 -35.57 9.20
CA TYR A 460 -19.63 -34.98 7.98
C TYR A 460 -19.82 -33.45 7.94
N PRO A 461 -18.78 -32.68 7.59
CA PRO A 461 -18.86 -31.23 7.53
C PRO A 461 -19.52 -30.69 6.26
N PHE A 462 -19.75 -31.56 5.26
CA PHE A 462 -20.31 -31.18 3.96
C PHE A 462 -21.69 -31.81 3.78
N GLN A 463 -22.73 -30.98 3.69
CA GLN A 463 -24.09 -31.42 3.44
C GLN A 463 -24.72 -30.70 2.26
N THR A 464 -25.87 -31.17 1.80
CA THR A 464 -26.61 -30.58 0.68
C THR A 464 -28.04 -30.40 1.11
N ASP A 465 -28.60 -29.23 0.85
CA ASP A 465 -29.93 -28.85 1.36
C ASP A 465 -30.70 -28.03 0.32
N ASN A 466 -32.02 -28.05 0.43
CA ASN A 466 -32.92 -27.18 -0.34
C ASN A 466 -33.44 -26.12 0.61
N LEU A 467 -33.02 -24.86 0.41
CA LEU A 467 -33.52 -23.76 1.24
C LEU A 467 -34.99 -23.47 0.92
N ASP A 468 -35.70 -22.84 1.86
CA ASP A 468 -37.12 -22.48 1.74
C ASP A 468 -37.44 -21.67 0.47
N LEU A 469 -36.44 -20.92 -0.02
CA LEU A 469 -36.46 -20.15 -1.27
C LEU A 469 -36.31 -20.99 -2.55
N GLY A 470 -36.30 -22.32 -2.42
CA GLY A 470 -36.03 -23.25 -3.53
C GLY A 470 -34.57 -23.28 -3.99
N LYS A 471 -33.65 -22.62 -3.26
CA LYS A 471 -32.22 -22.56 -3.58
C LYS A 471 -31.54 -23.90 -3.27
N ARG A 472 -30.62 -24.31 -4.14
CA ARG A 472 -29.84 -25.54 -3.98
C ARG A 472 -28.53 -25.19 -3.28
N ALA A 473 -28.33 -25.72 -2.07
CA ALA A 473 -27.24 -25.32 -1.21
C ALA A 473 -26.22 -26.45 -1.00
N LEU A 474 -24.95 -26.09 -1.00
CA LEU A 474 -23.90 -26.83 -0.29
C LEU A 474 -23.77 -26.24 1.12
N VAL A 475 -24.08 -27.03 2.13
CA VAL A 475 -23.98 -26.64 3.54
C VAL A 475 -22.60 -27.03 4.04
N LEU A 476 -21.88 -26.05 4.60
CA LEU A 476 -20.61 -26.24 5.29
C LEU A 476 -20.83 -26.07 6.80
N ARG A 477 -20.50 -27.12 7.54
CA ARG A 477 -20.54 -27.19 9.00
C ARG A 477 -19.14 -26.96 9.57
N LEU A 478 -18.91 -25.74 10.05
CA LEU A 478 -17.59 -25.32 10.54
C LEU A 478 -17.20 -26.01 11.86
N ASP A 479 -18.20 -26.29 12.70
CA ASP A 479 -18.11 -27.06 13.95
C ASP A 479 -17.60 -28.49 13.77
N ARG A 480 -17.83 -29.09 12.60
CA ARG A 480 -17.48 -30.50 12.31
C ARG A 480 -16.16 -30.64 11.59
N LEU A 481 -15.66 -29.56 10.98
CA LEU A 481 -14.49 -29.62 10.10
C LEU A 481 -13.20 -30.05 10.82
N PRO A 482 -12.88 -29.58 12.04
CA PRO A 482 -11.66 -30.01 12.74
C PRO A 482 -11.64 -31.51 13.04
N ALA A 483 -12.69 -32.03 13.69
CA ALA A 483 -12.82 -33.45 13.98
C ALA A 483 -12.84 -34.31 12.71
N PHE A 484 -13.42 -33.79 11.62
CA PHE A 484 -13.39 -34.45 10.33
C PHE A 484 -11.97 -34.54 9.75
N LEU A 485 -11.17 -33.47 9.80
CA LEU A 485 -9.77 -33.50 9.35
C LEU A 485 -8.99 -34.56 10.14
N ASP A 486 -9.14 -34.60 11.47
CA ASP A 486 -8.50 -35.61 12.32
C ASP A 486 -8.89 -37.04 11.91
N SER A 487 -10.16 -37.26 11.55
CA SER A 487 -10.66 -38.56 11.11
C SER A 487 -10.04 -39.08 9.80
N LEU A 488 -9.47 -38.20 8.97
CA LEU A 488 -8.81 -38.59 7.71
C LEU A 488 -7.46 -39.31 7.96
N GLY A 489 -6.88 -39.15 9.15
CA GLY A 489 -5.65 -39.82 9.60
C GLY A 489 -4.34 -39.31 9.00
N ASP A 490 -4.38 -38.73 7.79
CA ASP A 490 -3.23 -38.12 7.10
C ASP A 490 -3.27 -36.58 7.07
N ALA A 491 -4.41 -35.97 7.39
CA ALA A 491 -4.56 -34.52 7.39
C ALA A 491 -3.70 -33.86 8.47
N ASP A 492 -3.23 -32.66 8.14
CA ASP A 492 -2.71 -31.73 9.13
C ASP A 492 -3.86 -31.05 9.87
N ASP A 493 -3.56 -30.47 11.03
CA ASP A 493 -4.57 -29.83 11.87
C ASP A 493 -5.06 -28.48 11.30
N VAL A 494 -6.00 -27.86 12.00
CA VAL A 494 -6.59 -26.56 11.62
C VAL A 494 -5.64 -25.37 11.79
N THR A 495 -4.42 -25.56 12.31
CA THR A 495 -3.39 -24.50 12.31
C THR A 495 -2.77 -24.32 10.92
N VAL A 496 -2.75 -25.40 10.11
CA VAL A 496 -2.32 -25.41 8.71
C VAL A 496 -3.53 -25.39 7.77
N ASN A 497 -4.53 -26.23 8.01
CA ASN A 497 -5.76 -26.30 7.23
C ASN A 497 -6.78 -25.24 7.70
N ASN A 498 -6.36 -23.97 7.65
CA ASN A 498 -7.07 -22.84 8.24
C ASN A 498 -7.81 -21.95 7.21
N SER A 499 -7.91 -22.38 5.96
CA SER A 499 -8.57 -21.59 4.91
C SER A 499 -9.20 -22.50 3.87
N LEU A 500 -10.41 -22.17 3.42
CA LEU A 500 -11.21 -22.99 2.54
C LEU A 500 -11.73 -22.18 1.35
N VAL A 501 -11.51 -22.70 0.14
CA VAL A 501 -12.19 -22.22 -1.07
C VAL A 501 -13.24 -23.22 -1.55
N ILE A 502 -14.44 -22.76 -1.88
CA ILE A 502 -15.47 -23.56 -2.56
C ILE A 502 -15.69 -23.00 -3.96
N TYR A 503 -15.52 -23.84 -4.97
CA TYR A 503 -15.59 -23.45 -6.37
C TYR A 503 -16.28 -24.52 -7.25
N PRO A 504 -17.26 -24.14 -8.08
CA PRO A 504 -17.87 -25.01 -9.09
C PRO A 504 -16.96 -25.17 -10.32
N ASP A 505 -16.56 -26.41 -10.65
CA ASP A 505 -15.74 -26.71 -11.83
C ASP A 505 -16.58 -26.68 -13.11
N SER A 506 -16.77 -25.48 -13.67
CA SER A 506 -17.56 -25.23 -14.90
C SER A 506 -17.01 -25.90 -16.17
N ASN A 507 -15.83 -26.53 -16.12
CA ASN A 507 -15.36 -27.39 -17.21
C ASN A 507 -16.10 -28.74 -17.27
N ARG A 508 -16.99 -29.02 -16.32
CA ARG A 508 -17.79 -30.24 -16.24
C ARG A 508 -19.17 -30.00 -16.81
N SER A 509 -19.67 -30.95 -17.61
CA SER A 509 -20.92 -30.79 -18.37
C SER A 509 -22.18 -30.54 -17.53
N THR A 510 -22.20 -30.96 -16.26
CA THR A 510 -23.36 -30.72 -15.37
C THR A 510 -23.21 -29.48 -14.48
N VAL A 511 -22.05 -28.85 -14.44
CA VAL A 511 -21.75 -27.72 -13.56
C VAL A 511 -21.81 -26.43 -14.36
N ILE A 512 -22.73 -25.54 -14.02
CA ILE A 512 -22.87 -24.23 -14.66
C ILE A 512 -21.99 -23.23 -13.91
N ALA A 513 -21.32 -22.34 -14.65
CA ALA A 513 -20.58 -21.24 -14.05
C ALA A 513 -21.54 -20.27 -13.34
N PRO A 514 -21.28 -19.88 -12.09
CA PRO A 514 -22.15 -18.96 -11.37
C PRO A 514 -22.08 -17.56 -11.99
N SER A 515 -23.19 -16.83 -11.87
CA SER A 515 -23.31 -15.46 -12.37
C SER A 515 -22.66 -14.47 -11.40
N PHE A 516 -22.25 -13.31 -11.92
CA PHE A 516 -21.74 -12.18 -11.15
C PHE A 516 -22.45 -10.89 -11.58
N PRO A 517 -23.30 -10.29 -10.74
CA PRO A 517 -23.78 -10.76 -9.43
C PRO A 517 -24.51 -12.12 -9.50
N SER A 518 -24.62 -12.83 -8.36
CA SER A 518 -25.27 -14.15 -8.32
C SER A 518 -26.74 -14.09 -8.75
N ALA A 519 -27.11 -14.96 -9.67
CA ALA A 519 -28.47 -15.09 -10.17
C ALA A 519 -29.30 -16.00 -9.27
N ASP A 520 -30.63 -15.94 -9.41
CA ASP A 520 -31.51 -16.70 -8.52
C ASP A 520 -31.47 -18.21 -8.71
N VAL A 521 -31.04 -18.67 -9.89
CA VAL A 521 -30.90 -20.08 -10.22
C VAL A 521 -29.54 -20.64 -9.83
N ASP A 522 -28.60 -19.78 -9.42
CA ASP A 522 -27.25 -20.20 -9.08
C ASP A 522 -27.26 -21.04 -7.78
N PRO A 523 -26.40 -22.06 -7.68
CA PRO A 523 -26.19 -22.77 -6.44
C PRO A 523 -25.61 -21.84 -5.38
N VAL A 524 -25.90 -22.13 -4.11
CA VAL A 524 -25.49 -21.28 -2.98
C VAL A 524 -24.67 -22.08 -1.97
N VAL A 525 -23.92 -21.38 -1.13
CA VAL A 525 -23.26 -21.97 0.04
C VAL A 525 -23.95 -21.51 1.30
N VAL A 526 -24.08 -22.40 2.28
CA VAL A 526 -24.62 -22.07 3.60
C VAL A 526 -23.57 -22.41 4.64
N LEU A 527 -23.23 -21.46 5.50
CA LEU A 527 -22.39 -21.66 6.67
C LEU A 527 -23.28 -21.96 7.89
N ARG A 528 -22.99 -23.05 8.60
CA ARG A 528 -23.67 -23.47 9.83
C ARG A 528 -22.64 -23.90 10.88
N GLY A 529 -23.02 -23.82 12.17
CA GLY A 529 -22.15 -24.25 13.26
C GLY A 529 -20.85 -23.44 13.37
N GLY A 530 -20.90 -22.15 13.03
CA GLY A 530 -19.74 -21.25 13.07
C GLY A 530 -19.59 -20.46 14.37
N ASN A 531 -20.43 -20.71 15.38
CA ASN A 531 -20.51 -19.88 16.57
C ASN A 531 -19.20 -19.87 17.38
N ASP A 532 -18.60 -21.05 17.56
CA ASP A 532 -17.32 -21.22 18.24
C ASP A 532 -16.24 -21.54 17.21
N MET A 533 -15.27 -20.63 17.08
CA MET A 533 -14.11 -20.79 16.19
C MET A 533 -12.80 -20.94 16.98
N SER A 534 -12.87 -21.23 18.28
CA SER A 534 -11.71 -21.23 19.19
C SER A 534 -10.59 -22.21 18.80
N GLU A 535 -10.91 -23.28 18.06
CA GLU A 535 -9.91 -24.21 17.52
C GLU A 535 -9.02 -23.59 16.44
N TYR A 536 -9.52 -22.57 15.72
CA TYR A 536 -8.80 -21.88 14.65
C TYR A 536 -7.90 -20.77 15.21
N THR A 537 -6.93 -21.14 16.04
CA THR A 537 -6.03 -20.19 16.72
C THR A 537 -5.20 -19.30 15.78
N ASN A 538 -4.91 -19.76 14.56
CA ASN A 538 -4.27 -18.98 13.48
C ASN A 538 -5.29 -18.29 12.55
N GLY A 539 -6.56 -18.24 12.96
CA GLY A 539 -7.68 -17.70 12.18
C GLY A 539 -8.30 -18.69 11.19
N PHE A 540 -9.40 -18.26 10.57
CA PHE A 540 -10.08 -19.01 9.51
C PHE A 540 -10.48 -18.10 8.33
N SER A 541 -10.26 -18.54 7.10
CA SER A 541 -10.69 -17.81 5.92
C SER A 541 -11.58 -18.64 5.00
N PHE A 542 -12.69 -18.07 4.57
CA PHE A 542 -13.59 -18.68 3.60
C PHE A 542 -13.68 -17.84 2.32
N VAL A 543 -13.50 -18.50 1.17
CA VAL A 543 -13.58 -17.87 -0.15
C VAL A 543 -14.51 -18.68 -1.06
N THR A 544 -15.43 -18.02 -1.75
CA THR A 544 -16.23 -18.67 -2.78
C THR A 544 -16.70 -17.66 -3.82
N ASN A 545 -16.97 -18.13 -5.04
CA ASN A 545 -17.68 -17.37 -6.08
C ASN A 545 -19.20 -17.59 -6.05
N LEU A 546 -19.74 -18.22 -5.01
CA LEU A 546 -21.17 -18.45 -4.83
C LEU A 546 -21.75 -17.51 -3.78
N ARG A 547 -23.03 -17.16 -3.92
CA ARG A 547 -23.78 -16.48 -2.84
C ARG A 547 -23.67 -17.31 -1.56
N THR A 548 -23.34 -16.65 -0.46
CA THR A 548 -23.15 -17.29 0.84
C THR A 548 -24.20 -16.84 1.85
N TYR A 549 -24.89 -17.79 2.47
CA TYR A 549 -25.80 -17.57 3.58
C TYR A 549 -25.11 -17.90 4.90
N ILE A 550 -25.16 -16.98 5.85
CA ILE A 550 -24.73 -17.17 7.23
C ILE A 550 -26.00 -17.55 8.01
N ALA A 551 -26.18 -18.83 8.28
CA ALA A 551 -27.43 -19.33 8.83
C ALA A 551 -27.61 -19.01 10.32
N GLU A 552 -26.51 -18.94 11.05
CA GLU A 552 -26.44 -18.78 12.51
C GLU A 552 -25.29 -17.82 12.86
N SER A 553 -25.13 -17.51 14.14
CA SER A 553 -24.00 -16.72 14.64
C SER A 553 -22.64 -17.30 14.21
N LEU A 554 -21.70 -16.40 13.88
CA LEU A 554 -20.35 -16.74 13.42
C LEU A 554 -19.33 -16.05 14.31
N ASN A 555 -18.43 -16.82 14.93
CA ASN A 555 -17.29 -16.36 15.69
C ASN A 555 -17.63 -15.45 16.89
N THR A 556 -18.46 -15.92 17.81
CA THR A 556 -18.92 -15.16 18.99
C THR A 556 -18.27 -15.59 20.30
N VAL A 557 -17.41 -16.62 20.27
CA VAL A 557 -16.71 -17.13 21.45
C VAL A 557 -15.30 -16.53 21.52
N PRO A 558 -14.98 -15.71 22.55
CA PRO A 558 -13.66 -15.14 22.70
C PRO A 558 -12.65 -16.20 23.18
N ILE A 559 -11.39 -16.03 22.81
CA ILE A 559 -10.24 -16.81 23.27
C ILE A 559 -9.26 -15.91 24.03
N PRO A 560 -8.30 -16.48 24.79
CA PRO A 560 -7.25 -15.69 25.41
C PRO A 560 -6.45 -14.91 24.35
N THR A 561 -6.15 -13.64 24.63
CA THR A 561 -5.30 -12.81 23.78
C THR A 561 -3.95 -13.50 23.55
N PRO A 562 -3.49 -13.67 22.29
CA PRO A 562 -2.21 -14.27 22.01
C PRO A 562 -1.06 -13.48 22.65
N SER A 563 -0.09 -14.19 23.23
CA SER A 563 1.09 -13.57 23.83
C SER A 563 1.92 -12.85 22.76
N ASN A 564 2.59 -11.75 23.14
CA ASN A 564 3.42 -10.93 22.24
C ASN A 564 2.69 -10.34 21.02
N SER A 565 1.36 -10.32 21.02
CA SER A 565 0.54 -9.76 19.92
C SER A 565 0.54 -8.24 19.85
N GLY A 566 0.97 -7.54 20.90
CA GLY A 566 0.80 -6.08 20.99
C GLY A 566 -0.64 -5.65 21.24
N TYR A 567 -1.56 -6.59 21.46
CA TYR A 567 -2.95 -6.32 21.83
C TYR A 567 -3.06 -6.09 23.35
N PRO A 568 -3.91 -5.16 23.83
CA PRO A 568 -4.05 -4.88 25.26
C PRO A 568 -4.51 -6.12 26.05
N ALA A 569 -3.84 -6.40 27.17
CA ALA A 569 -4.20 -7.53 28.03
C ALA A 569 -5.61 -7.36 28.64
N GLY A 570 -6.39 -8.45 28.66
CA GLY A 570 -7.72 -8.47 29.26
C GLY A 570 -8.86 -7.95 28.38
N GLN A 571 -8.58 -7.57 27.12
CA GLN A 571 -9.63 -7.35 26.12
C GLN A 571 -10.06 -8.67 25.49
N GLU A 572 -11.34 -8.76 25.12
CA GLU A 572 -11.84 -9.88 24.33
C GLU A 572 -11.11 -9.95 23.00
N PHE A 573 -10.66 -11.16 22.67
CA PHE A 573 -10.00 -11.47 21.42
C PHE A 573 -10.74 -12.63 20.76
N PHE A 574 -11.15 -12.46 19.52
CA PHE A 574 -11.80 -13.50 18.75
C PHE A 574 -10.80 -14.04 17.72
N PRO A 575 -10.81 -15.36 17.42
CA PRO A 575 -10.06 -15.91 16.31
C PRO A 575 -10.28 -15.08 15.03
N PRO A 576 -9.24 -14.71 14.28
CA PRO A 576 -9.43 -13.83 13.14
C PRO A 576 -10.12 -14.57 11.99
N VAL A 577 -11.29 -14.09 11.58
CA VAL A 577 -12.10 -14.71 10.51
C VAL A 577 -12.26 -13.76 9.33
N SER A 578 -12.06 -14.27 8.11
CA SER A 578 -12.39 -13.53 6.89
C SER A 578 -13.34 -14.30 5.96
N LEU A 579 -14.29 -13.57 5.38
CA LEU A 579 -15.32 -14.11 4.52
C LEU A 579 -15.38 -13.36 3.18
N PHE A 580 -15.03 -14.04 2.11
CA PHE A 580 -15.06 -13.53 0.75
C PHE A 580 -16.10 -14.29 -0.07
N ALA A 581 -17.17 -13.58 -0.45
CA ALA A 581 -18.22 -14.05 -1.33
C ALA A 581 -18.73 -12.87 -2.17
N PRO A 582 -19.29 -13.08 -3.37
CA PRO A 582 -19.88 -12.02 -4.19
C PRO A 582 -21.05 -11.35 -3.49
N GLU A 583 -21.80 -12.14 -2.73
CA GLU A 583 -22.98 -11.71 -1.97
C GLU A 583 -23.05 -12.52 -0.66
N LYS A 584 -23.34 -11.84 0.44
CA LYS A 584 -23.50 -12.40 1.77
C LYS A 584 -24.92 -12.13 2.26
N ARG A 585 -25.56 -13.14 2.85
CA ARG A 585 -26.91 -13.03 3.40
C ARG A 585 -26.99 -13.58 4.80
N PHE A 586 -27.92 -13.05 5.58
CA PHE A 586 -28.10 -13.41 6.97
C PHE A 586 -29.42 -14.17 7.16
N GLY A 587 -29.33 -15.30 7.85
CA GLY A 587 -30.44 -16.24 8.02
C GLY A 587 -30.70 -17.11 6.79
N ILE A 588 -31.54 -18.13 6.97
CA ILE A 588 -31.95 -19.06 5.90
C ILE A 588 -33.47 -19.25 5.81
N SER A 589 -34.23 -18.74 6.78
CA SER A 589 -35.69 -18.84 6.84
C SER A 589 -36.33 -17.56 6.35
N LEU A 590 -37.44 -17.70 5.61
CA LEU A 590 -38.21 -16.59 5.02
C LEU A 590 -38.98 -15.75 6.03
N ASP A 591 -39.36 -16.35 7.16
CA ASP A 591 -40.32 -15.74 8.10
C ASP A 591 -39.63 -15.02 9.27
N GLN A 592 -38.29 -14.99 9.30
CA GLN A 592 -37.51 -14.45 10.41
C GLN A 592 -36.62 -13.31 9.92
N ASN A 593 -36.98 -12.08 10.32
CA ASN A 593 -36.07 -10.94 10.20
C ASN A 593 -35.05 -11.04 11.34
N SER A 594 -33.89 -11.64 11.06
CA SER A 594 -32.85 -11.87 12.07
C SER A 594 -32.05 -10.59 12.31
N PRO A 595 -31.93 -10.12 13.57
CA PRO A 595 -31.01 -9.04 13.90
C PRO A 595 -29.58 -9.38 13.48
N VAL A 596 -28.86 -8.38 12.98
CA VAL A 596 -27.46 -8.51 12.58
C VAL A 596 -26.60 -7.63 13.47
N GLU A 597 -25.88 -8.27 14.37
CA GLU A 597 -24.81 -7.65 15.14
C GLU A 597 -23.48 -8.00 14.48
N PHE A 598 -22.75 -6.98 14.04
CA PHE A 598 -21.48 -7.13 13.34
C PHE A 598 -20.38 -6.35 14.05
N SER A 599 -19.25 -7.02 14.31
CA SER A 599 -18.03 -6.40 14.83
C SER A 599 -16.84 -6.79 13.96
N GLY A 600 -16.06 -5.80 13.52
CA GLY A 600 -14.87 -6.02 12.69
C GLY A 600 -14.75 -5.08 11.50
N GLN A 601 -14.57 -5.63 10.29
CA GLN A 601 -14.26 -4.86 9.08
C GLN A 601 -15.17 -5.23 7.90
N LEU A 602 -15.59 -4.23 7.13
CA LEU A 602 -16.36 -4.40 5.89
C LEU A 602 -15.60 -3.81 4.70
N ASN A 603 -15.14 -4.69 3.81
CA ASN A 603 -14.36 -4.32 2.64
C ASN A 603 -15.03 -4.80 1.35
N SER A 604 -14.82 -4.05 0.27
CA SER A 604 -15.38 -4.37 -1.04
C SER A 604 -14.33 -4.81 -2.05
N LEU A 605 -14.70 -5.82 -2.82
CA LEU A 605 -13.97 -6.23 -4.03
C LEU A 605 -14.42 -5.44 -5.28
N LYS A 606 -15.43 -4.57 -5.20
CA LYS A 606 -15.78 -3.71 -6.34
C LYS A 606 -14.60 -2.80 -6.71
N THR A 607 -14.32 -2.71 -8.01
CA THR A 607 -13.29 -1.83 -8.58
C THR A 607 -13.90 -0.69 -9.40
N ASP A 608 -15.20 -0.73 -9.66
CA ASP A 608 -15.94 0.29 -10.40
C ASP A 608 -16.13 1.57 -9.54
N GLU A 609 -16.10 2.73 -10.18
CA GLU A 609 -16.24 4.05 -9.55
C GLU A 609 -17.63 4.69 -9.75
N THR A 610 -18.53 4.02 -10.47
CA THR A 610 -19.91 4.44 -10.77
C THR A 610 -20.94 3.73 -9.90
N ASP A 611 -20.72 2.43 -9.64
CA ASP A 611 -21.59 1.62 -8.79
C ASP A 611 -21.11 1.68 -7.33
N ALA A 612 -21.90 2.33 -6.48
CA ALA A 612 -21.58 2.51 -5.08
C ALA A 612 -21.57 1.16 -4.34
N PHE A 613 -20.52 0.92 -3.55
CA PHE A 613 -20.60 -0.04 -2.47
C PHE A 613 -21.29 0.61 -1.27
N ARG A 614 -22.37 -0.02 -0.80
CA ARG A 614 -23.13 0.36 0.39
C ARG A 614 -23.05 -0.78 1.42
N PRO A 615 -22.13 -0.71 2.40
CA PRO A 615 -21.75 -1.87 3.22
C PRO A 615 -22.87 -2.37 4.14
N LEU A 616 -23.80 -1.50 4.56
CA LEU A 616 -24.89 -1.84 5.49
C LEU A 616 -26.23 -2.09 4.78
N ASP A 617 -26.28 -2.14 3.45
CA ASP A 617 -27.45 -2.62 2.71
C ASP A 617 -27.46 -4.15 2.72
N LEU A 618 -27.60 -4.71 3.93
CA LEU A 618 -27.56 -6.15 4.18
C LEU A 618 -28.86 -6.78 3.70
N GLN A 619 -28.76 -7.98 3.13
CA GLN A 619 -29.92 -8.72 2.67
C GLN A 619 -30.17 -9.95 3.54
N GLY A 620 -31.45 -10.16 3.85
CA GLY A 620 -31.94 -11.35 4.55
C GLY A 620 -32.06 -12.56 3.62
N ALA A 621 -32.63 -13.65 4.16
CA ALA A 621 -32.88 -14.85 3.37
C ALA A 621 -33.81 -14.54 2.18
N ASP A 622 -34.88 -13.79 2.43
CA ASP A 622 -36.00 -13.44 1.54
C ASP A 622 -35.65 -12.53 0.33
N ASN A 623 -34.38 -12.16 0.16
CA ASN A 623 -33.90 -11.11 -0.76
C ASN A 623 -34.31 -9.68 -0.36
N GLY A 624 -35.02 -9.50 0.74
CA GLY A 624 -35.32 -8.19 1.31
C GLY A 624 -34.09 -7.57 1.95
N LEU A 625 -34.07 -6.24 2.03
CA LEU A 625 -33.13 -5.54 2.90
C LEU A 625 -33.48 -5.87 4.35
N VAL A 626 -32.47 -6.13 5.16
CA VAL A 626 -32.62 -6.19 6.62
C VAL A 626 -33.06 -4.81 7.09
N ASP A 627 -34.02 -4.77 8.01
CA ASP A 627 -34.50 -3.52 8.58
C ASP A 627 -33.32 -2.76 9.24
N PRO A 628 -33.08 -1.48 8.90
CA PRO A 628 -32.01 -0.68 9.51
C PRO A 628 -32.03 -0.69 11.04
N ASP A 629 -33.20 -0.82 11.67
CA ASP A 629 -33.34 -0.88 13.14
C ASP A 629 -32.85 -2.20 13.75
N LEU A 630 -32.56 -3.20 12.92
CA LEU A 630 -32.05 -4.51 13.33
C LEU A 630 -30.56 -4.68 13.02
N ILE A 631 -29.87 -3.64 12.54
CA ILE A 631 -28.45 -3.65 12.20
C ILE A 631 -27.68 -2.88 13.27
N HIS A 632 -26.81 -3.59 14.00
CA HIS A 632 -25.81 -2.97 14.88
C HIS A 632 -24.41 -3.28 14.35
N ALA A 633 -23.63 -2.24 14.05
CA ALA A 633 -22.33 -2.38 13.42
C ALA A 633 -21.24 -1.63 14.21
N ASP A 634 -20.31 -2.38 14.79
CA ASP A 634 -19.12 -1.85 15.44
C ASP A 634 -17.88 -2.11 14.60
N LEU A 635 -17.53 -1.13 13.76
CA LEU A 635 -16.44 -1.27 12.80
C LEU A 635 -15.13 -0.74 13.38
N ARG A 636 -14.11 -1.59 13.40
CA ARG A 636 -12.83 -1.32 14.06
C ARG A 636 -11.65 -1.66 13.15
N HIS A 637 -10.58 -0.86 13.21
CA HIS A 637 -9.33 -1.19 12.53
C HIS A 637 -8.59 -2.32 13.26
N MET A 638 -7.79 -3.11 12.54
CA MET A 638 -6.89 -4.07 13.18
C MET A 638 -5.77 -3.34 13.90
N ARG A 639 -5.50 -3.75 15.14
CA ARG A 639 -4.46 -3.16 16.01
C ARG A 639 -3.24 -4.04 16.14
N SER A 640 -3.37 -5.32 15.80
CA SER A 640 -2.34 -6.33 15.98
C SER A 640 -2.19 -7.21 14.73
N PRO A 641 -0.97 -7.67 14.40
CA PRO A 641 -0.77 -8.72 13.41
C PRO A 641 -1.44 -10.05 13.79
N ALA A 642 -1.78 -10.27 15.07
CA ALA A 642 -2.51 -11.46 15.51
C ALA A 642 -3.98 -11.46 15.07
N GLU A 643 -4.53 -10.28 14.72
CA GLU A 643 -5.90 -10.15 14.20
C GLU A 643 -5.96 -10.40 12.67
N LEU A 644 -4.82 -10.69 12.02
CA LEU A 644 -4.80 -10.98 10.59
C LEU A 644 -5.36 -12.38 10.30
N PRO A 645 -6.42 -12.48 9.48
CA PRO A 645 -6.90 -13.77 9.03
C PRO A 645 -5.93 -14.40 8.01
N PRO A 646 -6.03 -15.71 7.71
CA PRO A 646 -5.15 -16.38 6.75
C PRO A 646 -5.17 -15.78 5.34
N ILE A 647 -6.33 -15.28 4.90
CA ILE A 647 -6.54 -14.61 3.60
C ILE A 647 -7.10 -13.22 3.87
N PHE A 648 -6.50 -12.21 3.25
CA PHE A 648 -6.88 -10.81 3.37
C PHE A 648 -6.59 -10.06 2.07
N LEU A 649 -7.20 -8.89 1.92
CA LEU A 649 -6.86 -7.99 0.83
C LEU A 649 -5.54 -7.29 1.11
N MET A 650 -4.69 -7.21 0.09
CA MET A 650 -3.40 -6.53 0.16
C MET A 650 -3.48 -5.17 -0.53
N ASN A 651 -2.81 -4.19 0.04
CA ASN A 651 -2.56 -2.90 -0.57
C ASN A 651 -1.05 -2.60 -0.53
N TRP A 652 -0.57 -1.81 -1.47
CA TRP A 652 0.77 -1.26 -1.41
C TRP A 652 0.74 0.23 -1.13
N LEU A 653 1.44 0.65 -0.08
CA LEU A 653 1.77 2.05 0.16
C LEU A 653 3.22 2.26 -0.26
N VAL A 654 3.45 3.11 -1.25
CA VAL A 654 4.75 3.37 -1.85
C VAL A 654 5.20 4.75 -1.43
N THR A 655 6.39 4.86 -0.84
CA THR A 655 6.94 6.14 -0.36
C THR A 655 8.40 6.31 -0.77
N ILE A 656 8.84 7.56 -0.92
CA ILE A 656 10.26 7.91 -1.02
C ILE A 656 10.61 8.94 0.05
N GLU A 657 11.57 8.60 0.90
CA GLU A 657 12.03 9.40 2.04
C GLU A 657 13.48 9.85 1.84
N GLU A 658 13.82 11.10 2.16
CA GLU A 658 15.22 11.58 2.15
C GLU A 658 15.93 11.20 3.45
N ILE A 659 17.02 10.43 3.32
CA ILE A 659 17.92 10.11 4.42
C ILE A 659 18.89 11.27 4.57
N HIS A 660 18.68 12.08 5.60
CA HIS A 660 19.59 13.17 5.93
C HIS A 660 20.88 12.58 6.53
N ASP A 661 22.07 12.94 6.05
CA ASP A 661 23.30 12.50 6.73
C ASP A 661 23.48 13.26 8.05
N ARG A 662 24.06 12.61 9.09
CA ARG A 662 24.56 13.40 10.23
C ARG A 662 25.71 14.27 9.71
N PRO A 663 25.75 15.58 9.99
CA PRO A 663 26.91 16.38 9.65
C PRO A 663 28.14 15.74 10.33
N SER A 664 29.17 15.42 9.55
CA SER A 664 30.45 15.00 10.13
C SER A 664 30.89 16.05 11.15
N PRO A 665 31.35 15.68 12.35
CA PRO A 665 31.94 16.65 13.26
C PRO A 665 33.06 17.36 12.48
N ALA A 666 32.91 18.68 12.35
CA ALA A 666 33.86 19.51 11.62
C ALA A 666 35.27 19.16 12.10
N GLY A 667 36.15 18.86 11.14
CA GLY A 667 37.54 18.53 11.41
C GLY A 667 38.11 19.52 12.41
N SER A 668 38.52 19.01 13.56
CA SER A 668 39.25 19.78 14.55
C SER A 668 40.57 20.21 13.92
N ASN A 669 40.60 21.42 13.35
CA ASN A 669 41.84 22.18 13.24
C ASN A 669 42.26 22.54 14.66
N ALA A 670 42.90 21.58 15.33
CA ALA A 670 43.68 21.85 16.51
C ALA A 670 44.86 22.75 16.07
N PRO A 671 45.02 23.94 16.65
CA PRO A 671 46.22 24.72 16.41
C PRO A 671 47.39 23.96 17.01
N GLY A 672 48.42 23.72 16.19
CA GLY A 672 49.66 23.09 16.61
C GLY A 672 50.26 23.87 17.77
N ASN A 673 50.40 23.22 18.92
CA ASN A 673 51.14 23.75 20.04
C ASN A 673 52.49 23.02 20.09
N GLY A 674 53.54 23.75 19.72
CA GLY A 674 54.92 23.29 19.81
C GLY A 674 55.39 23.18 21.26
N SER A 675 56.10 22.09 21.53
CA SER A 675 57.22 21.92 22.48
C SER A 675 57.39 22.91 23.65
N GLY A 676 57.42 22.37 24.87
CA GLY A 676 58.01 23.02 26.05
C GLY A 676 57.95 22.09 27.27
N GLY A 677 59.10 21.56 27.71
CA GLY A 677 59.20 20.51 28.73
C GLY A 677 59.04 20.96 30.19
N GLY A 678 58.99 19.99 31.10
CA GLY A 678 59.36 20.17 32.52
C GLY A 678 58.40 19.57 33.56
N THR A 679 58.78 18.41 34.13
CA THR A 679 58.80 18.03 35.57
C THR A 679 57.89 18.80 36.57
N THR A 680 57.09 18.21 37.47
CA THR A 680 57.38 17.23 38.56
C THR A 680 56.07 16.69 39.17
N GLY A 681 56.11 15.48 39.78
CA GLY A 681 55.06 14.94 40.66
C GLY A 681 54.97 15.65 42.02
N PRO A 682 54.25 15.10 43.03
CA PRO A 682 53.92 13.69 43.27
C PRO A 682 52.51 13.25 42.89
#